data_AF-A0A7C8EL60-F1
#
_entry.id   AF-A0A7C8EL60-F1
#
_cell.length_a   1.000
_cell.length_b   1.000
_cell.length_c   1.000
_cell.angle_alpha   90.00
_cell.angle_beta   90.00
_cell.angle_gamma   90.00
#
_symmetry.space_group_name_H-M   'P 1'
#
loop_
_entity.id
_entity.type
_entity.pdbx_description
1 polymer ?
#
loop_
_entity_poly.entity_id
_entity_poly.type
_entity_poly.pdbx_seq_one_letter_code
_entity_poly.pdbx_strand_id
1 'polypeptide(L)'
;MRVGTASRHLLTAFSEIGSPREQVEKDAKPMFPEILPVALLHTLVEPPVIPVGLDAYRMWDRWPYVRIGARAYMRSTYDRTGGNESADAGHFLYQEADDFNVTLDVEGPGILYFARYNHWHGSPWHYEIDGTDHIIEESSSADPEHPVEGAVFMPEHLLPAPLTWTWSTTKGADLMWVPMKFEKSFRMAYSRTHYGTGYFIYHQYLPGARLSQPIKPWDGKTPPDKDVLDLIARAGADIAPKIGTPEGERVGVRAMTGEVSLRASEPVAVAHIEPGPAMLRAIEFSAPRDRAVEFGRARLRATWDQRDHASVDAPVALFFGAGTLYNRDDAEYLVKGFPMHVRFDDERVYVACYFPMPFFRSAKFELIAAPGAEPIKVRWTLRYATYTGPANHVAYFHATYVDHPEPELGKDLVLLDTREIEGGGHWCGHFVGTAFIFSHDAFLGTLEGDPRFYFDDSRTPQAHGTGTEEWGGGGDYWGGRNMTLPFAGHPTGAKNADVAKCNEDKIESAYRFLLADLMPFGKNAVITLEHGPLNDSQEHYETVTYWYGLNSPGLVLTDTLDVGDPESEQAHNYHSPHASAPATIESRYEWGPDTLLATGGRPLKKPRDFAEIEFQAEADKTYTIWVRGHACEDILYSDDLWIQFDELIGTNQRGFVRAGHDRGYGNWRDWSDEPGYGWGSARPKDPLFTVRFAKAGKHRLRIQPRMHDVALDQIWLSATQTTPPIDPGPRPKIPGNKEEIVLDASDVTTVSGAVTAIDDPDTSCGKALHLPGVVIHVFPPHTETERHTAGTSEFTLALSPDNLGVLLRRTLDYAFPNQRAEVYVADVSNGDVAAFQKAGVWYLAGSNTCVYSCPREELGATQHIVQTSNRRFRDDEFLIGPRLTQGRPAIRVRVTFTPVQRPLFPGHPIPQLAWSEIRYAAYCFVMPKPPTDQECMEHQK
;
A
#
# COMPACT_ATOMS: atom_id res chain seq x y z
N MET A 1 -52.92 -47.85 -6.00
CA MET A 1 -54.40 -47.73 -6.08
C MET A 1 -54.96 -48.58 -4.96
N ARG A 2 -56.00 -48.16 -4.22
CA ARG A 2 -56.80 -49.10 -3.40
C ARG A 2 -56.09 -49.70 -2.15
N VAL A 3 -56.93 -50.02 -1.14
CA VAL A 3 -56.97 -51.21 -0.26
C VAL A 3 -55.70 -51.72 0.45
N GLY A 4 -55.85 -51.98 1.77
CA GLY A 4 -55.29 -53.16 2.46
C GLY A 4 -54.13 -52.90 3.44
N THR A 5 -54.30 -53.11 4.76
CA THR A 5 -54.01 -54.36 5.55
C THR A 5 -52.52 -54.62 5.80
N ALA A 6 -52.01 -55.14 6.93
CA ALA A 6 -52.52 -55.53 8.25
C ALA A 6 -51.33 -56.00 9.14
N SER A 7 -51.50 -55.86 10.46
CA SER A 7 -51.23 -56.82 11.55
C SER A 7 -49.86 -57.52 11.82
N ARG A 8 -49.43 -57.32 13.09
CA ARG A 8 -49.12 -58.31 14.18
C ARG A 8 -47.80 -59.14 14.22
N HIS A 9 -47.09 -58.91 15.35
CA HIS A 9 -46.74 -59.85 16.46
C HIS A 9 -45.40 -60.62 16.54
N LEU A 10 -44.83 -60.54 17.78
CA LEU A 10 -44.13 -61.56 18.62
C LEU A 10 -42.73 -62.03 18.12
N LEU A 11 -41.70 -62.42 18.90
CA LEU A 11 -41.46 -62.71 20.34
C LEU A 11 -39.95 -63.09 20.50
N THR A 12 -39.36 -62.83 21.69
CA THR A 12 -38.26 -63.60 22.39
C THR A 12 -36.86 -63.80 21.76
N ALA A 13 -35.76 -64.06 22.47
CA ALA A 13 -35.22 -63.92 23.85
C ALA A 13 -33.90 -64.76 23.93
N PHE A 14 -33.23 -64.71 25.09
CA PHE A 14 -32.07 -65.50 25.61
C PHE A 14 -30.69 -64.86 25.38
N SER A 15 -29.91 -64.35 26.36
CA SER A 15 -29.58 -64.75 27.76
C SER A 15 -28.85 -66.11 27.79
N GLU A 16 -27.62 -66.30 28.32
CA GLU A 16 -27.19 -66.16 29.72
C GLU A 16 -25.72 -66.65 29.92
N ILE A 17 -25.04 -66.11 30.96
CA ILE A 17 -24.16 -66.76 31.98
C ILE A 17 -22.73 -67.28 31.63
N GLY A 18 -21.75 -66.84 32.45
CA GLY A 18 -20.57 -67.64 32.83
C GLY A 18 -19.36 -66.87 33.38
N SER A 19 -19.18 -66.79 34.70
CA SER A 19 -17.93 -66.46 35.42
C SER A 19 -17.25 -67.78 35.89
N PRO A 20 -16.16 -67.84 36.71
CA PRO A 20 -15.03 -66.93 37.03
C PRO A 20 -13.64 -67.67 37.11
N ARG A 21 -12.55 -66.93 37.46
CA ARG A 21 -11.26 -67.41 38.09
C ARG A 21 -10.36 -68.34 37.23
N GLU A 22 -9.04 -68.43 37.32
CA GLU A 22 -8.02 -68.16 38.36
C GLU A 22 -6.61 -68.17 37.69
N GLN A 23 -5.68 -67.37 38.23
CA GLN A 23 -4.23 -67.59 38.51
C GLN A 23 -3.42 -68.68 37.74
N VAL A 24 -2.12 -68.61 37.48
CA VAL A 24 -0.97 -67.70 37.72
C VAL A 24 0.23 -68.33 36.99
N GLU A 25 1.04 -67.47 36.35
CA GLU A 25 2.49 -67.55 36.06
C GLU A 25 3.21 -68.89 35.76
N LYS A 26 3.92 -68.92 34.61
CA LYS A 26 5.39 -68.71 34.58
C LYS A 26 5.99 -68.66 33.17
N ASP A 27 6.73 -67.56 32.93
CA ASP A 27 8.01 -67.41 32.21
C ASP A 27 8.24 -68.02 30.81
N ALA A 28 8.29 -67.15 29.77
CA ALA A 28 9.52 -66.77 29.03
C ALA A 28 9.21 -66.04 27.68
N LYS A 29 9.92 -64.92 27.44
CA LYS A 29 10.02 -63.98 26.28
C LYS A 29 9.94 -64.57 24.85
N PRO A 30 9.84 -63.73 23.78
CA PRO A 30 9.06 -62.50 23.57
C PRO A 30 8.11 -62.66 22.34
N MET A 31 6.90 -62.12 22.37
CA MET A 31 6.02 -62.10 21.20
C MET A 31 5.77 -60.64 20.79
N PHE A 32 6.24 -60.28 19.60
CA PHE A 32 5.79 -59.09 18.89
C PHE A 32 4.26 -59.15 18.73
N PRO A 33 3.49 -58.14 19.16
CA PRO A 33 2.15 -57.96 18.64
C PRO A 33 2.25 -57.09 17.40
N GLU A 34 1.69 -57.62 16.31
CA GLU A 34 1.45 -56.94 15.05
C GLU A 34 0.94 -55.51 15.28
N ILE A 35 1.69 -54.55 14.74
CA ILE A 35 1.20 -53.20 14.52
C ILE A 35 0.14 -53.31 13.42
N LEU A 36 -1.13 -53.33 13.82
CA LEU A 36 -2.21 -52.90 12.95
C LEU A 36 -1.93 -51.43 12.61
N PRO A 37 -1.74 -51.06 11.33
CA PRO A 37 -1.62 -49.66 10.99
C PRO A 37 -2.98 -49.02 11.27
N VAL A 38 -3.03 -48.17 12.28
CA VAL A 38 -4.06 -47.15 12.38
C VAL A 38 -3.83 -46.25 11.18
N ALA A 39 -4.46 -46.60 10.06
CA ALA A 39 -4.71 -45.65 8.99
C ALA A 39 -5.53 -44.54 9.63
N LEU A 40 -4.87 -43.42 9.98
CA LEU A 40 -5.55 -42.18 10.27
C LEU A 40 -6.41 -41.89 9.04
N LEU A 41 -7.72 -42.09 9.18
CA LEU A 41 -8.71 -41.36 8.41
C LEU A 41 -8.54 -39.89 8.82
N HIS A 42 -7.59 -39.18 8.18
CA HIS A 42 -7.69 -37.73 8.06
C HIS A 42 -8.98 -37.49 7.29
N THR A 43 -10.07 -37.21 8.02
CA THR A 43 -11.20 -36.50 7.44
C THR A 43 -10.63 -35.21 6.86
N LEU A 44 -10.52 -35.13 5.53
CA LEU A 44 -10.11 -33.93 4.81
C LEU A 44 -11.00 -32.79 5.30
N VAL A 45 -10.44 -31.91 6.14
CA VAL A 45 -11.16 -30.72 6.61
C VAL A 45 -11.32 -29.82 5.39
N GLU A 46 -12.56 -29.65 4.94
CA GLU A 46 -12.86 -28.77 3.80
C GLU A 46 -12.47 -27.32 4.13
N PRO A 47 -11.90 -26.57 3.17
CA PRO A 47 -11.58 -25.16 3.38
C PRO A 47 -12.83 -24.35 3.76
N PRO A 48 -12.67 -23.25 4.52
CA PRO A 48 -13.78 -22.39 4.88
C PRO A 48 -14.46 -21.79 3.64
N VAL A 49 -15.78 -21.52 3.76
CA VAL A 49 -16.53 -20.81 2.73
C VAL A 49 -16.00 -19.39 2.60
N ILE A 50 -15.84 -18.92 1.36
CA ILE A 50 -15.45 -17.55 1.00
C ILE A 50 -16.72 -16.73 0.70
N PRO A 51 -17.12 -15.81 1.59
CA PRO A 51 -18.07 -14.74 1.26
C PRO A 51 -17.66 -13.96 0.00
N VAL A 52 -18.56 -13.84 -0.99
CA VAL A 52 -18.33 -13.11 -2.25
C VAL A 52 -19.50 -12.21 -2.62
N GLY A 53 -19.23 -11.10 -3.31
CA GLY A 53 -20.23 -10.08 -3.59
C GLY A 53 -20.79 -9.49 -2.31
N LEU A 54 -22.11 -9.29 -2.24
CA LEU A 54 -22.77 -8.72 -1.07
C LEU A 54 -22.64 -9.57 0.20
N ASP A 55 -22.40 -10.88 0.07
CA ASP A 55 -22.15 -11.74 1.24
C ASP A 55 -20.88 -11.36 1.99
N ALA A 56 -19.91 -10.71 1.34
CA ALA A 56 -18.70 -10.24 2.00
C ALA A 56 -18.96 -9.13 3.05
N TYR A 57 -20.03 -8.34 2.86
CA TYR A 57 -20.53 -7.40 3.87
C TYR A 57 -21.48 -8.08 4.87
N ARG A 58 -22.40 -8.89 4.36
CA ARG A 58 -23.45 -9.55 5.17
C ARG A 58 -22.87 -10.50 6.22
N MET A 59 -21.88 -11.30 5.82
CA MET A 59 -21.23 -12.31 6.65
C MET A 59 -20.00 -11.74 7.35
N TRP A 60 -20.12 -10.58 7.98
CA TRP A 60 -19.01 -9.91 8.66
C TRP A 60 -18.44 -10.72 9.83
N ASP A 61 -19.22 -11.65 10.40
CA ASP A 61 -18.74 -12.66 11.36
C ASP A 61 -17.67 -13.59 10.78
N ARG A 62 -17.53 -13.62 9.44
CA ARG A 62 -16.57 -14.43 8.71
C ARG A 62 -15.34 -13.69 8.20
N TRP A 63 -15.14 -12.43 8.54
CA TRP A 63 -13.89 -11.74 8.22
C TRP A 63 -12.61 -12.42 8.75
N PRO A 64 -12.58 -13.03 9.97
CA PRO A 64 -11.38 -13.74 10.41
C PRO A 64 -11.11 -15.05 9.64
N TYR A 65 -12.04 -15.52 8.80
CA TYR A 65 -11.87 -16.81 8.14
C TYR A 65 -10.86 -16.69 6.99
N VAL A 66 -9.85 -17.57 6.99
CA VAL A 66 -8.83 -17.62 5.92
C VAL A 66 -9.47 -17.86 4.55
N ARG A 67 -8.91 -17.29 3.48
CA ARG A 67 -9.54 -17.25 2.14
C ARG A 67 -8.72 -18.09 1.16
N ILE A 68 -8.72 -19.40 1.38
CA ILE A 68 -7.93 -20.34 0.56
C ILE A 68 -8.43 -20.33 -0.88
N GLY A 69 -7.59 -19.86 -1.80
CA GLY A 69 -7.94 -19.74 -3.23
C GLY A 69 -8.58 -18.41 -3.63
N ALA A 70 -8.46 -17.34 -2.83
CA ALA A 70 -8.76 -15.97 -3.27
C ALA A 70 -7.47 -15.17 -3.43
N ARG A 71 -7.40 -14.32 -4.46
CA ARG A 71 -6.32 -13.34 -4.68
C ARG A 71 -6.92 -11.96 -4.88
N ALA A 72 -6.32 -10.95 -4.28
CA ALA A 72 -6.71 -9.56 -4.46
C ALA A 72 -5.62 -8.79 -5.19
N TYR A 73 -6.04 -7.85 -6.03
CA TYR A 73 -5.15 -6.95 -6.73
C TYR A 73 -5.71 -5.54 -6.70
N MET A 74 -4.81 -4.56 -6.67
CA MET A 74 -5.13 -3.15 -6.90
C MET A 74 -4.35 -2.68 -8.12
N ARG A 75 -5.04 -2.04 -9.06
CA ARG A 75 -4.45 -1.38 -10.22
C ARG A 75 -4.94 0.05 -10.25
N SER A 76 -4.13 0.93 -10.79
CA SER A 76 -4.41 2.37 -10.78
C SER A 76 -3.86 3.04 -12.04
N THR A 77 -4.04 4.34 -12.12
CA THR A 77 -3.49 5.21 -13.17
C THR A 77 -2.06 5.67 -12.88
N TYR A 78 -1.36 5.01 -11.96
CA TYR A 78 -0.01 5.37 -11.51
C TYR A 78 0.99 5.67 -12.64
N ASP A 79 1.89 6.60 -12.36
CA ASP A 79 3.05 6.90 -13.20
C ASP A 79 3.97 5.68 -13.26
N ARG A 80 4.01 5.05 -14.43
CA ARG A 80 4.80 3.83 -14.65
C ARG A 80 6.31 4.08 -14.62
N THR A 81 6.75 5.33 -14.67
CA THR A 81 8.15 5.74 -14.47
C THR A 81 8.55 5.74 -12.99
N GLY A 82 7.60 5.47 -12.08
CA GLY A 82 7.79 5.50 -10.63
C GLY A 82 8.07 6.89 -10.06
N GLY A 83 7.68 7.93 -10.81
CA GLY A 83 7.59 9.30 -10.33
C GLY A 83 6.17 9.57 -9.83
N ASN A 84 5.71 10.81 -10.03
CA ASN A 84 4.36 11.26 -9.69
C ASN A 84 3.84 12.26 -10.75
N GLU A 85 4.03 11.94 -12.03
CA GLU A 85 3.62 12.83 -13.12
C GLU A 85 2.12 13.12 -13.06
N SER A 86 1.78 14.41 -12.87
CA SER A 86 0.40 14.88 -12.71
C SER A 86 -0.38 14.18 -11.59
N ALA A 87 0.24 13.89 -10.44
CA ALA A 87 -0.43 13.18 -9.34
C ALA A 87 -1.01 11.84 -9.81
N ASP A 88 -0.21 11.10 -10.59
CA ASP A 88 -0.61 9.83 -11.21
C ASP A 88 -1.86 9.89 -12.09
N ALA A 89 -2.21 11.06 -12.62
CA ALA A 89 -3.32 11.22 -13.54
C ALA A 89 -2.98 10.71 -14.94
N GLY A 90 -3.93 10.04 -15.59
CA GLY A 90 -3.96 9.96 -17.05
C GLY A 90 -3.00 8.95 -17.70
N HIS A 91 -2.46 7.97 -16.96
CA HIS A 91 -1.64 6.89 -17.51
C HIS A 91 -2.47 5.65 -17.85
N PHE A 92 -2.90 5.55 -19.11
CA PHE A 92 -3.77 4.49 -19.63
C PHE A 92 -2.97 3.32 -20.20
N LEU A 93 -3.46 2.08 -20.01
CA LEU A 93 -2.85 0.88 -20.58
C LEU A 93 -2.80 0.95 -22.12
N TYR A 94 -3.88 1.47 -22.73
CA TYR A 94 -4.04 1.76 -24.15
C TYR A 94 -5.34 2.55 -24.36
N GLN A 95 -5.55 3.09 -25.56
CA GLN A 95 -6.78 3.81 -25.95
C GLN A 95 -7.37 3.16 -27.19
N GLU A 96 -8.68 2.89 -27.21
CA GLU A 96 -9.35 2.31 -28.39
C GLU A 96 -10.11 3.38 -29.20
N ALA A 97 -10.51 4.46 -28.52
CA ALA A 97 -11.13 5.65 -29.09
C ALA A 97 -10.86 6.85 -28.16
N ASP A 98 -11.15 8.07 -28.63
CA ASP A 98 -10.96 9.30 -27.83
C ASP A 98 -11.72 9.24 -26.50
N ASP A 99 -12.88 8.57 -26.48
CA ASP A 99 -13.77 8.37 -25.34
C ASP A 99 -13.65 6.96 -24.71
N PHE A 100 -12.58 6.20 -25.01
CA PHE A 100 -12.38 4.86 -24.45
C PHE A 100 -10.91 4.63 -24.09
N ASN A 101 -10.52 5.19 -22.93
CA ASN A 101 -9.15 5.21 -22.41
C ASN A 101 -8.99 4.18 -21.29
N VAL A 102 -8.32 3.06 -21.54
CA VAL A 102 -8.41 1.87 -20.66
C VAL A 102 -7.46 1.93 -19.48
N THR A 103 -8.00 1.78 -18.27
CA THR A 103 -7.26 1.80 -17.00
C THR A 103 -7.13 0.40 -16.36
N LEU A 104 -8.06 -0.51 -16.66
CA LEU A 104 -8.05 -1.89 -16.17
C LEU A 104 -8.57 -2.84 -17.26
N ASP A 105 -7.88 -3.96 -17.49
CA ASP A 105 -8.30 -5.02 -18.42
C ASP A 105 -7.89 -6.39 -17.86
N VAL A 106 -8.87 -7.21 -17.52
CA VAL A 106 -8.71 -8.47 -16.78
C VAL A 106 -9.47 -9.58 -17.48
N GLU A 107 -8.83 -10.75 -17.67
CA GLU A 107 -9.49 -11.99 -18.09
C GLU A 107 -9.57 -13.00 -16.93
N GLY A 108 -10.63 -13.79 -16.91
CA GLY A 108 -10.95 -14.78 -15.89
C GLY A 108 -12.06 -14.33 -14.93
N PRO A 109 -12.69 -15.27 -14.20
CA PRO A 109 -13.77 -14.95 -13.27
C PRO A 109 -13.27 -14.14 -12.08
N GLY A 110 -13.99 -13.08 -11.74
CA GLY A 110 -13.60 -12.19 -10.67
C GLY A 110 -14.72 -11.24 -10.24
N ILE A 111 -14.37 -10.37 -9.30
CA ILE A 111 -15.27 -9.33 -8.76
C ILE A 111 -14.44 -8.07 -8.53
N LEU A 112 -14.82 -6.97 -9.17
CA LEU A 112 -14.37 -5.63 -8.77
C LEU A 112 -15.15 -5.24 -7.51
N TYR A 113 -14.44 -4.94 -6.42
CA TYR A 113 -15.04 -4.57 -5.13
C TYR A 113 -14.98 -3.08 -4.84
N PHE A 114 -14.01 -2.38 -5.42
CA PHE A 114 -13.81 -0.96 -5.16
C PHE A 114 -13.28 -0.23 -6.38
N ALA A 115 -13.81 0.95 -6.65
CA ALA A 115 -13.23 1.94 -7.56
C ALA A 115 -13.24 3.32 -6.89
N ARG A 116 -12.14 4.05 -7.04
CA ARG A 116 -12.02 5.46 -6.67
C ARG A 116 -11.64 6.29 -7.89
N TYR A 117 -12.28 7.44 -8.03
CA TYR A 117 -12.00 8.46 -9.03
C TYR A 117 -11.74 9.80 -8.34
N ASN A 118 -10.90 10.65 -8.89
CA ASN A 118 -10.84 12.05 -8.47
C ASN A 118 -12.05 12.78 -9.06
N HIS A 119 -12.95 13.28 -8.22
CA HIS A 119 -14.19 13.92 -8.69
C HIS A 119 -14.93 13.10 -9.78
N TRP A 120 -15.56 13.79 -10.74
CA TRP A 120 -16.12 13.22 -11.97
C TRP A 120 -15.06 13.06 -13.07
N HIS A 121 -13.77 13.23 -12.78
CA HIS A 121 -12.74 13.15 -13.81
C HIS A 121 -12.70 11.76 -14.44
N GLY A 122 -12.53 11.74 -15.76
CA GLY A 122 -12.65 10.54 -16.55
C GLY A 122 -14.09 10.10 -16.87
N SER A 123 -15.10 10.60 -16.14
CA SER A 123 -16.50 10.26 -16.36
C SER A 123 -17.03 10.82 -17.70
N PRO A 124 -17.95 10.12 -18.39
CA PRO A 124 -18.48 8.79 -18.06
C PRO A 124 -17.42 7.69 -18.05
N TRP A 125 -17.60 6.71 -17.16
CA TRP A 125 -16.72 5.54 -17.04
C TRP A 125 -17.40 4.32 -17.65
N HIS A 126 -16.69 3.64 -18.54
CA HIS A 126 -17.11 2.40 -19.17
C HIS A 126 -16.74 1.21 -18.30
N TYR A 127 -17.72 0.37 -17.99
CA TYR A 127 -17.55 -0.90 -17.29
C TYR A 127 -17.97 -2.02 -18.24
N GLU A 128 -17.03 -2.54 -19.02
CA GLU A 128 -17.27 -3.65 -19.93
C GLU A 128 -17.17 -4.98 -19.15
N ILE A 129 -18.32 -5.59 -18.90
CA ILE A 129 -18.47 -6.84 -18.16
C ILE A 129 -18.87 -7.94 -19.12
N ASP A 130 -17.99 -8.93 -19.30
CA ASP A 130 -18.19 -10.08 -20.19
C ASP A 130 -18.66 -9.70 -21.62
N GLY A 131 -18.16 -8.58 -22.13
CA GLY A 131 -18.46 -8.03 -23.46
C GLY A 131 -19.72 -7.15 -23.53
N THR A 132 -20.35 -6.83 -22.39
CA THR A 132 -21.43 -5.83 -22.30
C THR A 132 -20.90 -4.56 -21.66
N ASP A 133 -20.97 -3.45 -22.38
CA ASP A 133 -20.57 -2.14 -21.86
C ASP A 133 -21.68 -1.52 -21.01
N HIS A 134 -21.31 -1.11 -19.80
CA HIS A 134 -22.17 -0.41 -18.86
C HIS A 134 -21.57 0.96 -18.57
N ILE A 135 -22.33 2.02 -18.88
CA ILE A 135 -21.92 3.38 -18.60
C ILE A 135 -22.26 3.72 -17.15
N ILE A 136 -21.24 4.07 -16.39
CA ILE A 136 -21.31 4.56 -15.03
C ILE A 136 -20.88 6.02 -15.06
N GLU A 137 -21.66 6.90 -14.45
CA GLU A 137 -21.33 8.32 -14.40
C GLU A 137 -21.74 8.88 -13.04
N GLU A 138 -21.45 10.15 -12.79
CA GLU A 138 -22.01 10.89 -11.66
C GLU A 138 -22.77 12.12 -12.15
N SER A 139 -23.60 12.74 -11.31
CA SER A 139 -24.55 13.76 -11.78
C SER A 139 -23.91 15.05 -12.32
N SER A 140 -22.64 15.33 -12.05
CA SER A 140 -21.93 16.46 -12.71
C SER A 140 -21.32 16.09 -14.06
N SER A 141 -21.30 14.81 -14.45
CA SER A 141 -20.61 14.35 -15.67
C SER A 141 -21.13 15.04 -16.94
N ALA A 142 -22.41 15.39 -16.97
CA ALA A 142 -23.03 16.06 -18.12
C ALA A 142 -22.57 17.52 -18.31
N ASP A 143 -22.23 18.21 -17.22
CA ASP A 143 -21.74 19.60 -17.22
C ASP A 143 -20.63 19.76 -16.15
N PRO A 144 -19.44 19.19 -16.42
CA PRO A 144 -18.38 19.07 -15.41
C PRO A 144 -17.76 20.43 -15.03
N GLU A 145 -17.96 21.47 -15.84
CA GLU A 145 -17.52 22.84 -15.52
C GLU A 145 -18.44 23.52 -14.49
N HIS A 146 -19.65 22.96 -14.26
CA HIS A 146 -20.64 23.48 -13.32
C HIS A 146 -21.13 22.35 -12.40
N PRO A 147 -20.25 21.84 -11.51
CA PRO A 147 -20.55 20.64 -10.75
C PRO A 147 -21.69 20.83 -9.75
N VAL A 148 -22.44 19.75 -9.54
CA VAL A 148 -23.71 19.77 -8.79
C VAL A 148 -23.45 19.49 -7.30
N GLU A 149 -23.97 20.33 -6.41
CA GLU A 149 -23.95 20.03 -4.97
C GLU A 149 -24.84 18.83 -4.65
N GLY A 150 -24.38 17.94 -3.78
CA GLY A 150 -25.11 16.71 -3.44
C GLY A 150 -25.14 15.69 -4.57
N ALA A 151 -24.13 15.70 -5.42
CA ALA A 151 -24.03 14.82 -6.56
C ALA A 151 -24.11 13.32 -6.19
N VAL A 152 -24.60 12.51 -7.12
CA VAL A 152 -24.78 11.06 -6.95
C VAL A 152 -24.24 10.29 -8.14
N PHE A 153 -23.85 9.04 -7.90
CA PHE A 153 -23.57 8.08 -8.96
C PHE A 153 -24.85 7.72 -9.74
N MET A 154 -24.68 7.46 -11.04
CA MET A 154 -25.74 7.14 -11.97
C MET A 154 -25.43 5.84 -12.72
N PRO A 155 -26.42 4.94 -12.88
CA PRO A 155 -27.81 5.05 -12.40
C PRO A 155 -27.95 4.86 -10.88
N GLU A 156 -28.56 5.83 -10.20
CA GLU A 156 -28.61 5.91 -8.72
C GLU A 156 -29.17 4.65 -8.05
N HIS A 157 -30.24 4.07 -8.59
CA HIS A 157 -30.85 2.87 -8.01
C HIS A 157 -29.93 1.63 -8.01
N LEU A 158 -28.93 1.57 -8.90
CA LEU A 158 -27.93 0.49 -8.97
C LEU A 158 -26.68 0.79 -8.15
N LEU A 159 -26.44 2.08 -7.90
CA LEU A 159 -25.26 2.61 -7.23
C LEU A 159 -25.66 3.45 -6.01
N PRO A 160 -26.43 2.90 -5.04
CA PRO A 160 -26.93 3.68 -3.92
C PRO A 160 -25.90 3.84 -2.80
N ALA A 161 -25.97 4.96 -2.09
CA ALA A 161 -25.41 5.06 -0.74
C ALA A 161 -26.04 3.98 0.18
N PRO A 162 -25.30 3.44 1.16
CA PRO A 162 -23.95 3.83 1.59
C PRO A 162 -22.81 3.09 0.87
N LEU A 163 -23.07 2.41 -0.26
CA LEU A 163 -22.02 1.76 -1.06
C LEU A 163 -21.34 2.72 -2.05
N THR A 164 -21.89 3.90 -2.27
CA THR A 164 -21.33 4.91 -3.17
C THR A 164 -21.37 6.29 -2.53
N TRP A 165 -20.35 7.10 -2.83
CA TRP A 165 -20.20 8.47 -2.33
C TRP A 165 -19.48 9.31 -3.37
N THR A 166 -19.95 10.53 -3.62
CA THR A 166 -19.29 11.45 -4.58
C THR A 166 -18.44 12.50 -3.86
N TRP A 167 -17.66 13.25 -4.63
CA TRP A 167 -16.82 14.36 -4.20
C TRP A 167 -17.55 15.36 -3.29
N SER A 168 -18.86 15.54 -3.49
CA SER A 168 -19.70 16.43 -2.69
C SER A 168 -19.70 16.06 -1.20
N THR A 169 -19.67 14.75 -0.92
CA THR A 169 -19.57 14.20 0.44
C THR A 169 -18.12 13.97 0.84
N THR A 170 -17.35 13.37 -0.06
CA THR A 170 -15.99 12.88 0.26
C THR A 170 -14.95 13.98 0.34
N LYS A 171 -15.26 15.14 -0.25
CA LYS A 171 -14.39 16.31 -0.37
C LYS A 171 -13.25 16.16 -1.37
N GLY A 172 -13.39 15.27 -2.37
CA GLY A 172 -12.49 15.24 -3.52
C GLY A 172 -12.56 13.98 -4.39
N ALA A 173 -13.31 12.96 -3.98
CA ALA A 173 -13.32 11.67 -4.68
C ALA A 173 -14.71 11.06 -4.88
N ASP A 174 -14.85 10.32 -5.96
CA ASP A 174 -16.00 9.47 -6.22
C ASP A 174 -15.62 8.02 -5.87
N LEU A 175 -16.31 7.44 -4.88
CA LEU A 175 -16.00 6.14 -4.28
C LEU A 175 -17.15 5.16 -4.54
N MET A 176 -16.85 3.98 -5.06
CA MET A 176 -17.83 2.96 -5.43
C MET A 176 -17.44 1.58 -4.87
N TRP A 177 -18.26 1.04 -3.96
CA TRP A 177 -18.08 -0.27 -3.29
C TRP A 177 -19.11 -1.33 -3.72
N VAL A 178 -19.91 -1.05 -4.76
CA VAL A 178 -20.88 -2.01 -5.31
C VAL A 178 -20.10 -3.14 -6.00
N PRO A 179 -20.27 -4.42 -5.61
CA PRO A 179 -19.51 -5.50 -6.22
C PRO A 179 -19.91 -5.77 -7.68
N MET A 180 -19.01 -5.50 -8.62
CA MET A 180 -19.20 -5.77 -10.06
C MET A 180 -18.57 -7.11 -10.43
N LYS A 181 -19.41 -8.12 -10.56
CA LYS A 181 -19.00 -9.51 -10.83
C LYS A 181 -18.84 -9.75 -12.33
N PHE A 182 -17.86 -10.57 -12.72
CA PHE A 182 -17.61 -10.98 -14.10
C PHE A 182 -17.17 -12.45 -14.17
N GLU A 183 -17.60 -13.19 -15.19
CA GLU A 183 -17.25 -14.62 -15.36
C GLU A 183 -16.08 -14.83 -16.32
N LYS A 184 -15.87 -13.91 -17.28
CA LYS A 184 -14.91 -14.05 -18.37
C LYS A 184 -13.92 -12.89 -18.43
N SER A 185 -14.38 -11.65 -18.30
CA SER A 185 -13.52 -10.48 -18.41
C SER A 185 -14.16 -9.23 -17.83
N PHE A 186 -13.31 -8.31 -17.39
CA PHE A 186 -13.67 -6.97 -16.96
C PHE A 186 -12.73 -5.96 -17.58
N ARG A 187 -13.26 -4.92 -18.22
CA ARG A 187 -12.50 -3.77 -18.68
C ARG A 187 -13.11 -2.47 -18.16
N MET A 188 -12.26 -1.58 -17.68
CA MET A 188 -12.64 -0.22 -17.30
C MET A 188 -11.96 0.79 -18.22
N ALA A 189 -12.72 1.74 -18.72
CA ALA A 189 -12.19 2.83 -19.54
C ALA A 189 -12.82 4.18 -19.17
N TYR A 190 -12.05 5.24 -19.32
CA TYR A 190 -12.50 6.61 -19.08
C TYR A 190 -12.89 7.26 -20.41
N SER A 191 -14.00 7.99 -20.43
CA SER A 191 -14.40 8.79 -21.59
C SER A 191 -13.65 10.13 -21.68
N ARG A 192 -13.05 10.58 -20.59
CA ARG A 192 -12.26 11.82 -20.53
C ARG A 192 -10.90 11.54 -19.92
N THR A 193 -9.95 12.43 -20.15
CA THR A 193 -8.55 12.20 -19.73
C THR A 193 -7.96 13.32 -18.88
N HIS A 194 -8.65 14.46 -18.72
CA HIS A 194 -8.21 15.49 -17.77
C HIS A 194 -8.17 14.92 -16.35
N TYR A 195 -7.02 15.04 -15.70
CA TYR A 195 -6.79 14.72 -14.29
C TYR A 195 -7.44 13.40 -13.82
N GLY A 196 -7.45 12.39 -14.69
CA GLY A 196 -8.14 11.13 -14.45
C GLY A 196 -7.36 10.21 -13.53
N THR A 197 -7.17 10.58 -12.26
CA THR A 197 -6.54 9.72 -11.25
C THR A 197 -7.55 8.70 -10.71
N GLY A 198 -7.10 7.47 -10.40
CA GLY A 198 -7.96 6.47 -9.78
C GLY A 198 -7.30 5.12 -9.56
N TYR A 199 -7.86 4.35 -8.62
CA TYR A 199 -7.46 2.98 -8.33
C TYR A 199 -8.66 2.06 -8.11
N PHE A 200 -8.43 0.77 -8.39
CA PHE A 200 -9.47 -0.24 -8.49
C PHE A 200 -9.01 -1.54 -7.81
N ILE A 201 -9.83 -2.06 -6.90
CA ILE A 201 -9.53 -3.31 -6.18
C ILE A 201 -10.45 -4.41 -6.70
N TYR A 202 -9.88 -5.48 -7.21
CA TYR A 202 -10.61 -6.65 -7.69
C TYR A 202 -10.02 -7.94 -7.15
N HIS A 203 -10.87 -8.95 -6.99
CA HIS A 203 -10.46 -10.29 -6.60
C HIS A 203 -10.66 -11.29 -7.73
N GLN A 204 -9.75 -12.25 -7.82
CA GLN A 204 -9.90 -13.46 -8.61
C GLN A 204 -9.90 -14.68 -7.69
N TYR A 205 -10.56 -15.74 -8.14
CA TYR A 205 -10.78 -16.93 -7.34
C TYR A 205 -10.31 -18.18 -8.08
N LEU A 206 -9.72 -19.08 -7.33
CA LEU A 206 -9.31 -20.39 -7.79
C LEU A 206 -10.53 -21.14 -8.36
N PRO A 207 -10.46 -21.71 -9.58
CA PRO A 207 -11.57 -22.49 -10.11
C PRO A 207 -11.92 -23.67 -9.20
N GLY A 208 -13.17 -23.71 -8.71
CA GLY A 208 -13.61 -24.71 -7.73
C GLY A 208 -13.43 -24.30 -6.26
N ALA A 209 -12.99 -23.06 -5.98
CA ALA A 209 -12.98 -22.50 -4.64
C ALA A 209 -14.38 -22.57 -3.99
N ARG A 210 -14.41 -22.71 -2.68
CA ARG A 210 -15.65 -22.84 -1.91
C ARG A 210 -16.29 -21.48 -1.67
N LEU A 211 -16.91 -20.90 -2.71
CA LEU A 211 -17.59 -19.62 -2.62
C LEU A 211 -18.97 -19.76 -1.95
N SER A 212 -19.40 -18.71 -1.25
CA SER A 212 -20.74 -18.58 -0.64
C SER A 212 -21.87 -18.66 -1.67
N GLN A 213 -21.59 -18.19 -2.89
CA GLN A 213 -22.48 -18.24 -4.04
C GLN A 213 -21.65 -18.29 -5.34
N PRO A 214 -22.21 -18.80 -6.45
CA PRO A 214 -21.58 -18.70 -7.76
C PRO A 214 -21.34 -17.23 -8.17
N ILE A 215 -20.24 -16.97 -8.88
CA ILE A 215 -20.02 -15.71 -9.57
C ILE A 215 -20.92 -15.70 -10.79
N LYS A 216 -21.79 -14.70 -10.88
CA LYS A 216 -22.62 -14.41 -12.05
C LYS A 216 -22.35 -12.98 -12.47
N PRO A 217 -22.32 -12.66 -13.77
CA PRO A 217 -21.97 -11.32 -14.22
C PRO A 217 -22.98 -10.30 -13.69
N TRP A 218 -22.52 -9.11 -13.35
CA TRP A 218 -23.42 -8.01 -13.00
C TRP A 218 -24.29 -7.67 -14.21
N ASP A 219 -25.60 -7.50 -13.99
CA ASP A 219 -26.59 -7.42 -15.07
C ASP A 219 -26.99 -5.99 -15.45
N GLY A 220 -26.47 -4.99 -14.74
CA GLY A 220 -26.83 -3.59 -14.90
C GLY A 220 -28.30 -3.26 -14.61
N LYS A 221 -28.99 -4.11 -13.83
CA LYS A 221 -30.45 -4.00 -13.58
C LYS A 221 -30.85 -4.31 -12.15
N THR A 222 -30.11 -5.17 -11.47
CA THR A 222 -30.43 -5.62 -10.12
C THR A 222 -29.72 -4.71 -9.10
N PRO A 223 -30.47 -3.98 -8.25
CA PRO A 223 -29.88 -3.13 -7.22
C PRO A 223 -29.25 -3.98 -6.10
N PRO A 224 -28.31 -3.44 -5.31
CA PRO A 224 -27.81 -4.10 -4.11
C PRO A 224 -28.93 -4.44 -3.12
N ASP A 225 -28.80 -5.59 -2.44
CA ASP A 225 -29.80 -6.05 -1.48
C ASP A 225 -29.98 -5.05 -0.32
N LYS A 226 -31.24 -4.74 0.01
CA LYS A 226 -31.60 -3.77 1.05
C LYS A 226 -31.01 -4.11 2.42
N ASP A 227 -30.92 -5.38 2.79
CA ASP A 227 -30.40 -5.79 4.09
C ASP A 227 -28.91 -5.44 4.28
N VAL A 228 -28.13 -5.44 3.18
CA VAL A 228 -26.73 -5.00 3.20
C VAL A 228 -26.63 -3.47 3.30
N LEU A 229 -27.46 -2.74 2.55
CA LEU A 229 -27.54 -1.28 2.65
C LEU A 229 -27.93 -0.85 4.07
N ASP A 230 -28.96 -1.48 4.65
CA ASP A 230 -29.42 -1.24 6.02
C ASP A 230 -28.34 -1.60 7.04
N LEU A 231 -27.58 -2.68 6.81
CA LEU A 231 -26.48 -3.07 7.68
C LEU A 231 -25.39 -2.00 7.68
N ILE A 232 -24.89 -1.59 6.50
CA ILE A 232 -23.82 -0.60 6.38
C ILE A 232 -24.26 0.77 6.89
N ALA A 233 -25.53 1.14 6.69
CA ALA A 233 -26.10 2.39 7.21
C ALA A 233 -26.10 2.49 8.74
N ARG A 234 -25.84 1.39 9.46
CA ARG A 234 -25.62 1.38 10.92
C ARG A 234 -24.19 1.77 11.32
N ALA A 235 -23.34 2.22 10.40
CA ALA A 235 -22.04 2.78 10.73
C ALA A 235 -22.15 3.86 11.83
N GLY A 236 -21.25 3.81 12.82
CA GLY A 236 -21.35 4.61 14.05
C GLY A 236 -22.24 4.03 15.16
N ALA A 237 -23.08 3.03 14.87
CA ALA A 237 -23.94 2.39 15.86
C ALA A 237 -23.38 1.04 16.36
N ASP A 238 -24.04 0.47 17.36
CA ASP A 238 -23.75 -0.87 17.86
C ASP A 238 -24.29 -1.96 16.91
N ILE A 239 -23.37 -2.63 16.20
CA ILE A 239 -23.68 -3.69 15.23
C ILE A 239 -23.55 -5.11 15.81
N ALA A 240 -22.98 -5.27 17.00
CA ALA A 240 -22.72 -6.58 17.57
C ALA A 240 -24.00 -7.28 18.08
N PRO A 241 -24.05 -8.62 18.03
CA PRO A 241 -25.14 -9.38 18.66
C PRO A 241 -25.31 -9.01 20.14
N LYS A 242 -26.56 -8.91 20.60
CA LYS A 242 -26.92 -8.45 21.96
C LYS A 242 -27.51 -9.56 22.80
N ILE A 243 -27.24 -9.54 24.10
CA ILE A 243 -27.86 -10.46 25.06
C ILE A 243 -29.37 -10.24 25.07
N GLY A 244 -30.14 -11.33 25.07
CA GLY A 244 -31.61 -11.30 25.09
C GLY A 244 -32.26 -10.98 23.75
N THR A 245 -31.50 -10.87 22.65
CA THR A 245 -32.07 -10.89 21.29
C THR A 245 -32.01 -12.31 20.71
N PRO A 246 -32.90 -12.67 19.77
CA PRO A 246 -32.87 -13.99 19.14
C PRO A 246 -31.51 -14.33 18.50
N GLU A 247 -30.84 -13.32 17.95
CA GLU A 247 -29.50 -13.48 17.40
C GLU A 247 -28.48 -13.79 18.49
N GLY A 248 -28.45 -13.01 19.57
CA GLY A 248 -27.47 -13.19 20.64
C GLY A 248 -27.68 -14.48 21.43
N GLU A 249 -28.91 -14.93 21.61
CA GLU A 249 -29.23 -16.24 22.18
C GLU A 249 -28.73 -17.38 21.28
N ARG A 250 -28.95 -17.27 19.96
CA ARG A 250 -28.52 -18.27 18.97
C ARG A 250 -27.00 -18.47 18.97
N VAL A 251 -26.21 -17.41 19.13
CA VAL A 251 -24.74 -17.49 19.16
C VAL A 251 -24.15 -17.56 20.58
N GLY A 252 -25.00 -17.54 21.61
CA GLY A 252 -24.59 -17.62 23.01
C GLY A 252 -23.71 -16.45 23.45
N VAL A 253 -24.12 -15.21 23.16
CA VAL A 253 -23.36 -14.00 23.54
C VAL A 253 -23.28 -13.85 25.05
N ARG A 254 -22.08 -13.52 25.51
CA ARG A 254 -21.76 -13.15 26.89
C ARG A 254 -21.18 -11.74 26.90
N ALA A 255 -21.32 -11.05 28.02
CA ALA A 255 -20.77 -9.72 28.22
C ALA A 255 -20.00 -9.65 29.55
N MET A 256 -18.95 -8.84 29.55
CA MET A 256 -18.23 -8.40 30.74
C MET A 256 -18.20 -6.87 30.72
N THR A 257 -18.37 -6.25 31.88
CA THR A 257 -18.34 -4.80 32.00
C THR A 257 -17.66 -4.40 33.31
N GLY A 258 -17.06 -3.22 33.32
CA GLY A 258 -16.42 -2.69 34.51
C GLY A 258 -15.97 -1.23 34.34
N GLU A 259 -15.32 -0.73 35.39
CA GLU A 259 -14.67 0.58 35.40
C GLU A 259 -13.26 0.39 35.99
N VAL A 260 -12.28 1.05 35.37
CA VAL A 260 -10.89 1.08 35.83
C VAL A 260 -10.40 2.51 35.94
N SER A 261 -9.45 2.75 36.84
CA SER A 261 -8.71 4.01 36.90
C SER A 261 -7.33 3.79 36.30
N LEU A 262 -7.08 4.34 35.12
CA LEU A 262 -5.75 4.33 34.53
C LEU A 262 -4.87 5.31 35.29
N ARG A 263 -3.66 4.88 35.66
CA ARG A 263 -2.64 5.70 36.30
C ARG A 263 -1.37 5.60 35.47
N ALA A 264 -0.55 6.65 35.49
CA ALA A 264 0.69 6.68 34.72
C ALA A 264 1.58 5.45 35.00
N SER A 265 2.15 4.89 33.93
CA SER A 265 3.23 3.89 33.96
C SER A 265 2.89 2.48 34.45
N GLU A 266 1.66 2.18 34.86
CA GLU A 266 1.23 0.83 35.22
C GLU A 266 0.23 0.28 34.20
N PRO A 267 0.49 -0.89 33.57
CA PRO A 267 -0.52 -1.61 32.80
C PRO A 267 -1.69 -2.00 33.71
N VAL A 268 -2.90 -1.62 33.31
CA VAL A 268 -4.13 -1.96 34.03
C VAL A 268 -4.87 -3.04 33.26
N ALA A 269 -5.01 -4.23 33.87
CA ALA A 269 -5.83 -5.30 33.32
C ALA A 269 -7.30 -4.86 33.29
N VAL A 270 -7.89 -4.87 32.09
CA VAL A 270 -9.30 -4.58 31.86
C VAL A 270 -10.12 -5.85 32.00
N ALA A 271 -9.72 -6.91 31.31
CA ALA A 271 -10.42 -8.18 31.32
C ALA A 271 -9.47 -9.34 31.01
N HIS A 272 -9.80 -10.51 31.56
CA HIS A 272 -9.24 -11.79 31.19
C HIS A 272 -10.41 -12.75 30.92
N ILE A 273 -10.48 -13.28 29.70
CA ILE A 273 -11.55 -14.20 29.27
C ILE A 273 -10.96 -15.59 29.16
N GLU A 274 -11.45 -16.53 29.98
CA GLU A 274 -11.09 -17.95 29.94
C GLU A 274 -12.20 -18.82 30.54
N PRO A 275 -12.39 -20.07 30.08
CA PRO A 275 -11.74 -20.68 28.92
C PRO A 275 -12.42 -20.29 27.59
N GLY A 276 -11.65 -20.32 26.49
CA GLY A 276 -12.14 -20.37 25.11
C GLY A 276 -12.54 -21.79 24.67
N PRO A 277 -12.78 -22.05 23.37
CA PRO A 277 -12.68 -21.11 22.24
C PRO A 277 -13.89 -20.16 22.12
N ALA A 278 -13.62 -18.91 21.78
CA ALA A 278 -14.63 -17.89 21.61
C ALA A 278 -14.21 -16.84 20.56
N MET A 279 -15.16 -15.99 20.17
CA MET A 279 -14.95 -14.90 19.26
C MET A 279 -15.50 -13.63 19.89
N LEU A 280 -14.63 -12.66 20.14
CA LEU A 280 -15.02 -11.33 20.54
C LEU A 280 -15.80 -10.66 19.41
N ARG A 281 -16.86 -9.94 19.77
CA ARG A 281 -17.78 -9.27 18.85
C ARG A 281 -17.89 -7.77 19.09
N ALA A 282 -17.51 -7.30 20.28
CA ALA A 282 -17.39 -5.87 20.57
C ALA A 282 -16.35 -5.63 21.67
N ILE A 283 -15.53 -4.60 21.46
CA ILE A 283 -14.73 -3.92 22.49
C ILE A 283 -15.26 -2.49 22.57
N GLU A 284 -15.68 -2.07 23.77
CA GLU A 284 -16.22 -0.73 23.99
C GLU A 284 -15.53 -0.11 25.19
N PHE A 285 -15.04 1.12 25.03
CA PHE A 285 -14.50 1.94 26.11
C PHE A 285 -15.17 3.31 26.14
N SER A 286 -15.20 3.91 27.33
CA SER A 286 -15.65 5.30 27.47
C SER A 286 -14.90 6.02 28.59
N ALA A 287 -14.47 7.24 28.30
CA ALA A 287 -13.77 8.13 29.23
C ALA A 287 -14.51 9.48 29.34
N PRO A 288 -14.34 10.23 30.46
CA PRO A 288 -14.81 11.60 30.56
C PRO A 288 -14.33 12.47 29.40
N ARG A 289 -15.20 13.33 28.87
CA ARG A 289 -14.92 14.17 27.69
C ARG A 289 -13.73 15.11 27.91
N ASP A 290 -13.59 15.66 29.11
CA ASP A 290 -12.48 16.51 29.53
C ASP A 290 -11.13 15.78 29.63
N ARG A 291 -11.14 14.45 29.53
CA ARG A 291 -9.95 13.57 29.54
C ARG A 291 -9.75 12.82 28.21
N ALA A 292 -10.47 13.22 27.15
CA ALA A 292 -10.48 12.50 25.88
C ALA A 292 -9.08 12.42 25.24
N VAL A 293 -8.34 13.52 25.20
CA VAL A 293 -7.00 13.56 24.60
C VAL A 293 -6.02 12.64 25.35
N GLU A 294 -5.98 12.69 26.68
CA GLU A 294 -5.12 11.81 27.46
C GLU A 294 -5.54 10.33 27.37
N PHE A 295 -6.84 10.06 27.24
CA PHE A 295 -7.33 8.71 26.98
C PHE A 295 -6.92 8.21 25.59
N GLY A 296 -7.00 9.07 24.57
CA GLY A 296 -6.56 8.75 23.22
C GLY A 296 -5.07 8.40 23.11
N ARG A 297 -4.24 9.01 23.96
CA ARG A 297 -2.79 8.71 24.08
C ARG A 297 -2.48 7.45 24.88
N ALA A 298 -3.44 6.90 25.64
CA ALA A 298 -3.24 5.62 26.29
C ALA A 298 -3.07 4.51 25.24
N ARG A 299 -2.42 3.40 25.59
CA ARG A 299 -2.27 2.24 24.70
C ARG A 299 -3.27 1.16 25.06
N LEU A 300 -3.91 0.57 24.04
CA LEU A 300 -4.67 -0.67 24.14
C LEU A 300 -3.73 -1.83 23.81
N ARG A 301 -3.68 -2.80 24.72
CA ARG A 301 -2.97 -4.07 24.50
C ARG A 301 -3.94 -5.25 24.56
N ALA A 302 -3.87 -6.15 23.58
CA ALA A 302 -4.57 -7.43 23.61
C ALA A 302 -3.62 -8.59 23.31
N THR A 303 -3.67 -9.63 24.14
CA THR A 303 -2.90 -10.86 23.98
C THR A 303 -3.86 -12.05 23.86
N TRP A 304 -3.76 -12.77 22.75
CA TRP A 304 -4.51 -14.00 22.50
C TRP A 304 -3.73 -15.19 23.04
N ASP A 305 -4.42 -16.15 23.66
CA ASP A 305 -3.95 -17.49 23.99
C ASP A 305 -2.59 -17.56 24.70
N GLN A 306 -2.27 -16.52 25.48
CA GLN A 306 -1.00 -16.38 26.20
C GLN A 306 0.23 -16.43 25.28
N ARG A 307 0.09 -15.95 24.03
CA ARG A 307 1.20 -15.75 23.11
C ARG A 307 2.25 -14.80 23.71
N ASP A 308 3.51 -15.02 23.34
CA ASP A 308 4.65 -14.23 23.84
C ASP A 308 4.56 -12.74 23.48
N HIS A 309 3.89 -12.43 22.37
CA HIS A 309 3.66 -11.08 21.88
C HIS A 309 2.18 -10.70 21.97
N ALA A 310 1.91 -9.43 22.28
CA ALA A 310 0.58 -8.88 22.14
C ALA A 310 0.31 -8.57 20.66
N SER A 311 -0.74 -9.16 20.11
CA SER A 311 -1.15 -8.98 18.72
C SER A 311 -1.85 -7.64 18.45
N VAL A 312 -2.30 -6.98 19.51
CA VAL A 312 -2.73 -5.57 19.47
C VAL A 312 -1.89 -4.83 20.50
N ASP A 313 -1.17 -3.81 20.06
CA ASP A 313 -0.50 -2.83 20.93
C ASP A 313 -0.41 -1.49 20.20
N ALA A 314 -1.37 -0.60 20.43
CA ALA A 314 -1.49 0.67 19.70
C ALA A 314 -2.08 1.79 20.58
N PRO A 315 -1.81 3.08 20.28
CA PRO A 315 -2.53 4.20 20.88
C PRO A 315 -4.04 4.05 20.67
N VAL A 316 -4.83 4.34 21.70
CA VAL A 316 -6.29 4.19 21.69
C VAL A 316 -6.91 4.99 20.56
N ALA A 317 -6.55 6.27 20.41
CA ALA A 317 -7.10 7.11 19.35
C ALA A 317 -6.87 6.46 17.98
N LEU A 318 -5.60 6.13 17.68
CA LEU A 318 -5.22 5.63 16.36
C LEU A 318 -5.78 4.23 16.09
N PHE A 319 -5.85 3.36 17.11
CA PHE A 319 -6.51 2.07 17.01
C PHE A 319 -7.99 2.21 16.58
N PHE A 320 -8.70 3.23 17.04
CA PHE A 320 -10.10 3.48 16.66
C PHE A 320 -10.26 4.38 15.42
N GLY A 321 -9.18 4.64 14.69
CA GLY A 321 -9.20 5.32 13.40
C GLY A 321 -8.95 6.83 13.44
N ALA A 322 -8.59 7.42 14.58
CA ALA A 322 -8.34 8.87 14.70
C ALA A 322 -6.94 9.16 15.27
N GLY A 323 -6.19 10.12 14.71
CA GLY A 323 -4.87 10.49 15.24
C GLY A 323 -4.91 11.10 16.64
N THR A 324 -6.04 11.71 17.00
CA THR A 324 -6.28 12.30 18.32
C THR A 324 -7.76 12.23 18.67
N LEU A 325 -8.09 12.36 19.96
CA LEU A 325 -9.46 12.55 20.43
C LEU A 325 -9.78 14.04 20.68
N TYR A 326 -8.94 14.95 20.17
CA TYR A 326 -9.27 16.37 20.12
C TYR A 326 -10.41 16.61 19.12
N ASN A 327 -11.51 17.19 19.61
CA ASN A 327 -12.72 17.41 18.83
C ASN A 327 -12.89 18.90 18.55
N ARG A 328 -12.27 19.36 17.46
CA ARG A 328 -12.20 20.78 17.09
C ARG A 328 -13.56 21.43 16.86
N ASP A 329 -14.53 20.68 16.34
CA ASP A 329 -15.83 21.19 15.86
C ASP A 329 -17.00 20.74 16.74
N ASP A 330 -16.71 20.17 17.91
CA ASP A 330 -17.72 19.63 18.83
C ASP A 330 -18.61 18.55 18.17
N ALA A 331 -18.07 17.85 17.16
CA ALA A 331 -18.80 16.88 16.34
C ALA A 331 -19.24 15.67 17.16
N GLU A 332 -20.41 15.10 16.83
CA GLU A 332 -20.88 13.86 17.47
C GLU A 332 -19.94 12.68 17.17
N TYR A 333 -19.35 12.61 15.98
CA TYR A 333 -18.40 11.57 15.59
C TYR A 333 -17.11 12.19 15.05
N LEU A 334 -15.97 11.68 15.50
CA LEU A 334 -14.72 11.80 14.75
C LEU A 334 -14.63 10.66 13.74
N VAL A 335 -14.94 9.43 14.19
CA VAL A 335 -15.01 8.24 13.34
C VAL A 335 -16.42 7.66 13.43
N LYS A 336 -17.14 7.67 12.31
CA LYS A 336 -18.44 7.05 12.08
C LYS A 336 -18.28 5.87 11.11
N GLY A 337 -17.31 5.01 11.42
CA GLY A 337 -17.01 3.82 10.63
C GLY A 337 -18.00 2.68 10.86
N PHE A 338 -17.95 1.69 9.98
CA PHE A 338 -18.72 0.45 10.09
C PHE A 338 -18.15 -0.49 11.16
N PRO A 339 -16.86 -0.88 11.11
CA PRO A 339 -16.30 -1.76 12.13
C PRO A 339 -15.85 -1.02 13.39
N MET A 340 -15.74 0.32 13.36
CA MET A 340 -15.25 1.11 14.49
C MET A 340 -15.91 2.48 14.56
N HIS A 341 -16.02 3.05 15.77
CA HIS A 341 -16.44 4.44 15.93
C HIS A 341 -15.75 5.14 17.10
N VAL A 342 -15.71 6.47 16.98
CA VAL A 342 -15.35 7.43 18.03
C VAL A 342 -16.48 8.44 18.10
N ARG A 343 -17.30 8.35 19.16
CA ARG A 343 -18.50 9.15 19.37
C ARG A 343 -18.39 9.98 20.64
N PHE A 344 -18.89 11.19 20.63
CA PHE A 344 -18.98 12.09 21.77
C PHE A 344 -20.44 12.31 22.18
N ASP A 345 -20.67 12.48 23.48
CA ASP A 345 -21.83 13.18 24.02
C ASP A 345 -21.36 14.29 24.98
N ASP A 346 -22.27 14.99 25.64
CA ASP A 346 -21.95 16.12 26.52
C ASP A 346 -20.98 15.77 27.65
N GLU A 347 -20.93 14.51 28.09
CA GLU A 347 -20.17 14.08 29.26
C GLU A 347 -18.93 13.24 28.93
N ARG A 348 -18.97 12.47 27.84
CA ARG A 348 -18.01 11.39 27.58
C ARG A 348 -17.65 11.23 26.11
N VAL A 349 -16.47 10.66 25.89
CA VAL A 349 -16.10 10.02 24.63
C VAL A 349 -16.37 8.51 24.73
N TYR A 350 -16.83 7.90 23.64
CA TYR A 350 -17.08 6.47 23.48
C TYR A 350 -16.32 5.98 22.26
N VAL A 351 -15.58 4.90 22.43
CA VAL A 351 -14.86 4.24 21.35
C VAL A 351 -15.28 2.78 21.30
N ALA A 352 -15.57 2.27 20.10
CA ALA A 352 -16.03 0.90 19.91
C ALA A 352 -15.39 0.26 18.69
N CYS A 353 -15.10 -1.05 18.80
CA CYS A 353 -14.58 -1.89 17.72
C CYS A 353 -15.40 -3.18 17.65
N TYR A 354 -15.83 -3.51 16.43
CA TYR A 354 -16.70 -4.63 16.09
C TYR A 354 -16.04 -5.64 15.16
N PHE A 355 -14.73 -5.49 14.87
CA PHE A 355 -14.00 -6.57 14.21
C PHE A 355 -14.14 -7.87 15.01
N PRO A 356 -14.53 -8.99 14.40
CA PRO A 356 -14.56 -10.26 15.11
C PRO A 356 -13.14 -10.70 15.50
N MET A 357 -12.89 -11.04 16.75
CA MET A 357 -11.54 -11.43 17.23
C MET A 357 -11.58 -12.83 17.84
N PRO A 358 -11.22 -13.88 17.08
CA PRO A 358 -11.14 -15.25 17.61
C PRO A 358 -10.02 -15.41 18.63
N PHE A 359 -10.23 -16.28 19.61
CA PHE A 359 -9.21 -16.82 20.51
C PHE A 359 -9.62 -18.23 20.93
N PHE A 360 -8.67 -19.13 21.18
CA PHE A 360 -8.95 -20.55 21.39
C PHE A 360 -8.87 -20.99 22.85
N ARG A 361 -8.09 -20.28 23.66
CA ARG A 361 -7.83 -20.56 25.08
C ARG A 361 -8.20 -19.38 25.97
N SER A 362 -7.65 -18.21 25.69
CA SER A 362 -7.83 -17.02 26.52
C SER A 362 -7.64 -15.72 25.76
N ALA A 363 -8.25 -14.64 26.24
CA ALA A 363 -7.97 -13.29 25.77
C ALA A 363 -7.71 -12.37 26.95
N LYS A 364 -6.60 -11.62 26.91
CA LYS A 364 -6.22 -10.64 27.93
C LYS A 364 -6.22 -9.24 27.31
N PHE A 365 -6.91 -8.30 27.97
CA PHE A 365 -6.95 -6.88 27.57
C PHE A 365 -6.36 -5.99 28.66
N GLU A 366 -5.50 -5.06 28.25
CA GLU A 366 -4.84 -4.10 29.14
C GLU A 366 -4.91 -2.69 28.56
N LEU A 367 -4.98 -1.70 29.44
CA LEU A 367 -4.84 -0.29 29.10
C LEU A 367 -3.64 0.29 29.83
N ILE A 368 -2.82 1.06 29.11
CA ILE A 368 -1.58 1.65 29.64
C ILE A 368 -1.65 3.16 29.41
N ALA A 369 -1.72 3.95 30.48
CA ALA A 369 -1.72 5.40 30.34
C ALA A 369 -0.36 5.92 29.87
N ALA A 370 -0.37 7.04 29.15
CA ALA A 370 0.85 7.75 28.80
C ALA A 370 1.64 8.16 30.07
N PRO A 371 2.98 8.20 30.02
CA PRO A 371 3.80 8.67 31.14
C PRO A 371 3.37 10.06 31.63
N GLY A 372 3.27 10.23 32.94
CA GLY A 372 2.88 11.52 33.56
C GLY A 372 1.39 11.89 33.42
N ALA A 373 0.55 11.01 32.87
CA ALA A 373 -0.89 11.27 32.78
C ALA A 373 -1.56 11.26 34.16
N GLU A 374 -2.40 12.27 34.42
CA GLU A 374 -3.34 12.27 35.55
C GLU A 374 -4.34 11.11 35.43
N PRO A 375 -4.92 10.62 36.55
CA PRO A 375 -5.79 9.46 36.55
C PRO A 375 -7.03 9.59 35.64
N ILE A 376 -7.29 8.57 34.83
CA ILE A 376 -8.44 8.54 33.89
C ILE A 376 -9.41 7.44 34.29
N LYS A 377 -10.70 7.77 34.50
CA LYS A 377 -11.74 6.78 34.78
C LYS A 377 -12.33 6.23 33.49
N VAL A 378 -11.97 4.99 33.14
CA VAL A 378 -12.41 4.34 31.91
C VAL A 378 -13.46 3.28 32.23
N ARG A 379 -14.63 3.41 31.63
CA ARG A 379 -15.66 2.36 31.59
C ARG A 379 -15.40 1.47 30.40
N TRP A 380 -15.67 0.17 30.54
CA TRP A 380 -15.46 -0.78 29.47
C TRP A 380 -16.58 -1.82 29.40
N THR A 381 -16.83 -2.33 28.20
CA THR A 381 -17.69 -3.48 27.93
C THR A 381 -17.06 -4.35 26.85
N LEU A 382 -17.00 -5.65 27.10
CA LEU A 382 -16.58 -6.65 26.12
C LEU A 382 -17.74 -7.60 25.86
N ARG A 383 -18.04 -7.89 24.58
CA ARG A 383 -19.03 -8.91 24.18
C ARG A 383 -18.36 -9.97 23.33
N TYR A 384 -18.61 -11.24 23.66
CA TYR A 384 -18.05 -12.40 22.94
C TYR A 384 -19.09 -13.51 22.80
N ALA A 385 -18.92 -14.33 21.77
CA ALA A 385 -19.74 -15.50 21.47
C ALA A 385 -18.88 -16.77 21.48
N THR A 386 -19.50 -17.92 21.69
CA THR A 386 -18.77 -19.20 21.62
C THR A 386 -18.36 -19.47 20.18
N TYR A 387 -17.12 -19.92 19.95
CA TYR A 387 -16.65 -20.34 18.63
C TYR A 387 -16.61 -21.88 18.57
N THR A 388 -17.29 -22.46 17.60
CA THR A 388 -17.43 -23.93 17.47
C THR A 388 -16.85 -24.46 16.16
N GLY A 389 -16.20 -23.62 15.36
CA GLY A 389 -15.58 -24.03 14.10
C GLY A 389 -14.17 -24.61 14.30
N PRO A 390 -13.55 -25.17 13.25
CA PRO A 390 -12.16 -25.62 13.30
C PRO A 390 -11.19 -24.45 13.59
N ALA A 391 -10.16 -24.69 14.39
CA ALA A 391 -9.22 -23.65 14.78
C ALA A 391 -8.39 -23.10 13.61
N ASN A 392 -8.08 -23.95 12.63
CA ASN A 392 -7.34 -23.57 11.42
C ASN A 392 -8.22 -22.93 10.32
N HIS A 393 -9.49 -22.63 10.61
CA HIS A 393 -10.35 -21.88 9.68
C HIS A 393 -10.31 -20.38 9.91
N VAL A 394 -9.91 -19.94 11.11
CA VAL A 394 -9.94 -18.54 11.52
C VAL A 394 -8.58 -18.10 12.02
N ALA A 395 -8.25 -16.85 11.73
CA ALA A 395 -7.02 -16.20 12.09
C ALA A 395 -7.24 -15.21 13.26
N TYR A 396 -6.19 -14.93 14.03
CA TYR A 396 -6.26 -13.94 15.11
C TYR A 396 -6.30 -12.53 14.54
N PHE A 397 -7.02 -11.63 15.22
CA PHE A 397 -7.01 -10.21 14.87
C PHE A 397 -5.72 -9.55 15.39
N HIS A 398 -5.11 -8.73 14.57
CA HIS A 398 -3.91 -7.96 14.90
C HIS A 398 -4.13 -6.48 14.57
N ALA A 399 -3.47 -5.63 15.34
CA ALA A 399 -3.32 -4.20 15.03
C ALA A 399 -1.87 -3.81 15.32
N THR A 400 -1.08 -3.69 14.26
CA THR A 400 0.35 -3.44 14.31
C THR A 400 0.60 -1.93 14.23
N TYR A 401 1.12 -1.35 15.32
CA TYR A 401 1.52 0.05 15.37
C TYR A 401 2.99 0.22 14.98
N VAL A 402 3.29 1.19 14.11
CA VAL A 402 4.66 1.59 13.75
C VAL A 402 4.78 3.11 13.82
N ASP A 403 5.89 3.58 14.40
CA ASP A 403 6.24 5.00 14.57
C ASP A 403 7.36 5.37 13.60
N HIS A 404 7.16 6.39 12.77
CA HIS A 404 8.10 6.86 11.75
C HIS A 404 8.42 8.36 11.96
N PRO A 405 9.22 8.70 12.98
CA PRO A 405 9.56 10.09 13.29
C PRO A 405 10.46 10.75 12.24
N GLU A 406 11.27 9.95 11.53
CA GLU A 406 12.19 10.41 10.50
C GLU A 406 12.15 9.41 9.31
N PRO A 407 11.19 9.54 8.38
CA PRO A 407 11.09 8.69 7.19
C PRO A 407 12.39 8.65 6.37
N GLU A 408 12.73 7.49 5.81
CA GLU A 408 13.93 7.34 4.98
C GLU A 408 13.65 7.81 3.54
N LEU A 409 14.27 8.92 3.14
CA LEU A 409 14.09 9.46 1.78
C LEU A 409 14.27 8.41 0.67
N GLY A 410 13.29 8.37 -0.23
CA GLY A 410 13.26 7.51 -1.40
C GLY A 410 12.62 6.15 -1.16
N LYS A 411 12.39 5.75 0.10
CA LYS A 411 11.82 4.46 0.44
C LYS A 411 10.51 4.60 1.18
N ASP A 412 9.55 3.77 0.82
CA ASP A 412 8.26 3.73 1.48
C ASP A 412 8.38 3.49 2.99
N LEU A 413 7.41 4.02 3.71
CA LEU A 413 7.12 3.59 5.06
C LEU A 413 6.70 2.12 5.04
N VAL A 414 7.23 1.31 5.96
CA VAL A 414 6.79 -0.07 6.18
C VAL A 414 5.79 -0.10 7.32
N LEU A 415 4.51 -0.28 7.01
CA LEU A 415 3.41 -0.27 7.99
C LEU A 415 3.20 -1.65 8.61
N LEU A 416 3.53 -2.70 7.88
CA LEU A 416 3.50 -4.10 8.33
C LEU A 416 4.48 -4.92 7.51
N ASP A 417 5.31 -5.71 8.18
CA ASP A 417 6.02 -6.84 7.60
C ASP A 417 5.77 -8.10 8.44
N THR A 418 4.93 -8.99 7.93
CA THR A 418 4.58 -10.24 8.63
C THR A 418 5.76 -11.20 8.78
N ARG A 419 6.85 -11.01 8.04
CA ARG A 419 8.07 -11.83 8.14
C ARG A 419 8.85 -11.52 9.40
N GLU A 420 8.67 -10.33 9.97
CA GLU A 420 9.41 -9.82 11.13
C GLU A 420 8.54 -9.69 12.39
N ILE A 421 7.22 -9.54 12.24
CA ILE A 421 6.30 -9.34 13.37
C ILE A 421 6.14 -10.60 14.24
N GLU A 422 5.97 -10.41 15.55
CA GLU A 422 5.75 -11.49 16.54
C GLU A 422 6.78 -12.64 16.46
N GLY A 423 8.05 -12.33 16.19
CA GLY A 423 9.12 -13.34 16.04
C GLY A 423 9.23 -13.94 14.64
N GLY A 424 8.42 -13.48 13.69
CA GLY A 424 8.44 -13.84 12.28
C GLY A 424 7.73 -15.16 11.97
N GLY A 425 8.09 -15.76 10.84
CA GLY A 425 7.53 -17.02 10.36
C GLY A 425 6.71 -16.89 9.06
N HIS A 426 5.75 -17.77 8.87
CA HIS A 426 4.87 -17.78 7.71
C HIS A 426 3.42 -17.65 8.16
N TRP A 427 2.80 -16.57 7.68
CA TRP A 427 1.47 -16.18 8.09
C TRP A 427 0.49 -16.33 6.94
N CYS A 428 -0.70 -16.85 7.20
CA CYS A 428 -1.82 -16.72 6.28
C CYS A 428 -2.95 -15.93 6.92
N GLY A 429 -3.67 -15.18 6.10
CA GLY A 429 -4.72 -14.30 6.58
C GLY A 429 -5.01 -13.15 5.62
N HIS A 430 -5.37 -11.99 6.16
CA HIS A 430 -5.87 -10.84 5.38
C HIS A 430 -5.34 -9.53 5.90
N PHE A 431 -4.95 -8.64 5.01
CA PHE A 431 -4.88 -7.21 5.31
C PHE A 431 -6.29 -6.62 5.26
N VAL A 432 -6.72 -5.94 6.34
CA VAL A 432 -8.09 -5.44 6.50
C VAL A 432 -8.19 -3.93 6.76
N GLY A 433 -7.10 -3.19 6.56
CA GLY A 433 -7.13 -1.73 6.55
C GLY A 433 -6.03 -1.06 7.36
N THR A 434 -6.05 0.27 7.38
CA THR A 434 -5.11 1.12 8.12
C THR A 434 -5.81 2.27 8.84
N ALA A 435 -5.15 2.78 9.88
CA ALA A 435 -5.33 4.12 10.39
C ALA A 435 -3.96 4.75 10.57
N PHE A 436 -3.80 6.02 10.20
CA PHE A 436 -2.48 6.65 10.20
C PHE A 436 -2.57 8.14 10.47
N ILE A 437 -1.55 8.66 11.15
CA ILE A 437 -1.20 10.08 11.24
C ILE A 437 -0.20 10.34 10.13
N PHE A 438 -0.45 11.37 9.31
CA PHE A 438 0.45 11.74 8.22
C PHE A 438 1.11 13.12 8.43
N SER A 439 0.66 13.88 9.44
CA SER A 439 1.33 15.11 9.85
C SER A 439 0.95 15.46 11.30
N HIS A 440 1.91 15.99 12.05
CA HIS A 440 1.69 16.61 13.36
C HIS A 440 1.66 18.14 13.28
N ASP A 441 1.78 18.70 12.08
CA ASP A 441 1.99 20.13 11.84
C ASP A 441 0.92 20.77 10.94
N ALA A 442 -0.20 20.08 10.72
CA ALA A 442 -1.27 20.49 9.79
C ALA A 442 -0.75 20.68 8.35
N PHE A 443 0.12 19.77 7.91
CA PHE A 443 0.74 19.81 6.58
C PHE A 443 0.14 18.74 5.66
N LEU A 444 -0.61 19.19 4.65
CA LEU A 444 -1.29 18.33 3.68
C LEU A 444 -0.45 18.01 2.45
N GLY A 445 0.66 18.73 2.21
CA GLY A 445 1.49 18.59 0.99
C GLY A 445 2.25 17.26 0.87
N THR A 446 1.95 16.32 1.76
CA THR A 446 2.57 15.01 1.83
C THR A 446 1.69 13.88 1.29
N LEU A 447 0.46 14.21 0.87
CA LEU A 447 -0.59 13.24 0.62
C LEU A 447 -0.48 12.52 -0.73
N GLU A 448 0.46 12.89 -1.59
CA GLU A 448 0.64 12.29 -2.92
C GLU A 448 1.35 10.92 -2.91
N GLY A 449 1.61 10.32 -1.74
CA GLY A 449 2.41 9.09 -1.67
C GLY A 449 1.60 7.81 -1.93
N ASP A 450 2.07 6.93 -2.83
CA ASP A 450 1.36 5.73 -3.24
C ASP A 450 1.40 4.59 -2.21
N PRO A 451 0.26 3.91 -1.96
CA PRO A 451 0.29 2.63 -1.27
C PRO A 451 0.79 1.51 -2.20
N ARG A 452 1.73 0.70 -1.71
CA ARG A 452 2.26 -0.49 -2.41
C ARG A 452 2.23 -1.72 -1.50
N PHE A 453 1.51 -2.76 -1.90
CA PHE A 453 1.35 -3.97 -1.09
C PHE A 453 1.85 -5.22 -1.82
N TYR A 454 2.61 -6.03 -1.09
CA TYR A 454 3.27 -7.23 -1.57
C TYR A 454 2.78 -8.44 -0.78
N PHE A 455 2.37 -9.50 -1.48
CA PHE A 455 1.92 -10.74 -0.84
C PHE A 455 2.72 -11.94 -1.35
N ASP A 456 2.97 -12.87 -0.43
CA ASP A 456 3.48 -14.20 -0.73
C ASP A 456 4.77 -14.18 -1.57
N ASP A 457 5.75 -13.39 -1.15
CA ASP A 457 7.07 -13.21 -1.80
C ASP A 457 7.05 -12.59 -3.20
N SER A 458 5.94 -11.93 -3.62
CA SER A 458 5.91 -11.20 -4.90
C SER A 458 6.91 -10.05 -4.87
N ARG A 459 7.73 -9.91 -5.93
CA ARG A 459 8.59 -8.74 -6.12
C ARG A 459 7.86 -7.59 -6.79
N THR A 460 6.70 -7.83 -7.39
CA THR A 460 5.82 -6.78 -7.92
C THR A 460 4.74 -6.44 -6.89
N PRO A 461 4.42 -5.15 -6.68
CA PRO A 461 3.27 -4.78 -5.87
C PRO A 461 2.00 -5.35 -6.50
N GLN A 462 1.32 -6.22 -5.77
CA GLN A 462 0.05 -6.78 -6.23
C GLN A 462 -1.08 -5.76 -6.06
N ALA A 463 -0.89 -4.81 -5.15
CA ALA A 463 -1.69 -3.62 -5.04
C ALA A 463 -0.81 -2.37 -5.15
N HIS A 464 -1.13 -1.49 -6.10
CA HIS A 464 -0.50 -0.18 -6.29
C HIS A 464 -1.59 0.89 -6.42
N GLY A 465 -1.54 1.92 -5.56
CA GLY A 465 -2.48 3.04 -5.56
C GLY A 465 -1.97 4.24 -6.34
N THR A 466 -2.35 5.45 -5.90
CA THR A 466 -2.15 6.74 -6.59
C THR A 466 -2.03 7.92 -5.59
N GLY A 467 -1.97 7.64 -4.28
CA GLY A 467 -1.91 8.69 -3.25
C GLY A 467 -2.41 8.26 -1.86
N THR A 468 -1.92 8.95 -0.84
CA THR A 468 -2.19 8.71 0.59
C THR A 468 -3.58 9.22 0.99
N GLU A 469 -3.99 10.39 0.51
CA GLU A 469 -5.37 10.84 0.68
C GLU A 469 -6.35 9.94 -0.06
N GLU A 470 -5.96 9.49 -1.25
CA GLU A 470 -6.79 8.63 -2.07
C GLU A 470 -7.03 7.28 -1.39
N TRP A 471 -6.00 6.74 -0.72
CA TRP A 471 -6.14 5.57 0.16
C TRP A 471 -7.12 5.83 1.32
N GLY A 472 -7.05 7.01 1.93
CA GLY A 472 -7.98 7.50 2.96
C GLY A 472 -9.39 7.85 2.44
N GLY A 473 -9.68 7.63 1.15
CA GLY A 473 -10.98 7.90 0.52
C GLY A 473 -11.20 9.37 0.12
N GLY A 474 -10.12 10.15 0.02
CA GLY A 474 -10.11 11.53 -0.44
C GLY A 474 -9.67 11.71 -1.89
N GLY A 475 -9.53 12.98 -2.22
CA GLY A 475 -8.93 13.57 -3.42
C GLY A 475 -8.70 15.05 -3.14
N ASP A 476 -7.80 15.71 -3.87
CA ASP A 476 -7.49 17.14 -3.70
C ASP A 476 -7.26 17.56 -2.24
N TYR A 477 -6.55 16.72 -1.48
CA TYR A 477 -6.26 16.92 -0.05
C TYR A 477 -7.52 17.11 0.83
N TRP A 478 -8.67 16.58 0.43
CA TRP A 478 -10.00 16.82 1.02
C TRP A 478 -10.43 18.31 1.05
N GLY A 479 -9.72 19.18 0.33
CA GLY A 479 -9.76 20.63 0.52
C GLY A 479 -9.37 21.10 1.93
N GLY A 480 -8.66 20.26 2.69
CA GLY A 480 -8.29 20.45 4.10
C GLY A 480 -9.46 20.38 5.07
N ARG A 481 -10.47 19.54 4.78
CA ARG A 481 -11.68 19.38 5.59
C ARG A 481 -11.79 17.96 6.12
N ASN A 482 -12.29 17.82 7.34
CA ASN A 482 -12.52 16.49 7.91
C ASN A 482 -13.77 15.81 7.33
N MET A 483 -13.69 14.49 7.22
CA MET A 483 -14.74 13.62 6.69
C MET A 483 -14.71 12.29 7.44
N THR A 484 -15.88 11.72 7.71
CA THR A 484 -15.99 10.33 8.16
C THR A 484 -17.10 9.57 7.42
N LEU A 485 -16.74 8.42 6.85
CA LEU A 485 -17.62 7.49 6.14
C LEU A 485 -17.52 6.08 6.74
N PRO A 486 -18.44 5.15 6.36
CA PRO A 486 -18.41 3.78 6.87
C PRO A 486 -17.05 3.08 6.72
N PHE A 487 -16.32 3.31 5.63
CA PHE A 487 -15.12 2.54 5.30
C PHE A 487 -13.85 3.37 5.14
N ALA A 488 -13.94 4.70 5.09
CA ALA A 488 -12.78 5.57 4.94
C ALA A 488 -13.04 6.93 5.63
N GLY A 489 -12.01 7.72 5.90
CA GLY A 489 -12.17 9.00 6.56
C GLY A 489 -10.88 9.76 6.80
N HIS A 490 -11.01 11.08 6.97
CA HIS A 490 -10.00 12.00 7.45
C HIS A 490 -10.57 12.71 8.70
N PRO A 491 -10.50 12.08 9.89
CA PRO A 491 -11.35 12.46 11.03
C PRO A 491 -10.83 13.62 11.88
N THR A 492 -9.53 13.93 11.82
CA THR A 492 -8.90 14.98 12.64
C THR A 492 -7.92 15.80 11.82
N GLY A 493 -7.77 17.07 12.18
CA GLY A 493 -6.81 17.97 11.57
C GLY A 493 -7.32 19.40 11.40
N ALA A 494 -6.44 20.29 11.03
CA ALA A 494 -6.71 21.65 10.65
C ALA A 494 -6.24 21.87 9.20
N LYS A 495 -6.98 22.69 8.44
CA LYS A 495 -6.59 22.99 7.04
C LYS A 495 -5.12 23.45 6.89
N ASN A 496 -4.59 24.13 7.90
CA ASN A 496 -3.19 24.50 8.04
C ASN A 496 -2.90 24.93 9.47
N ALA A 497 -1.61 25.13 9.78
CA ALA A 497 -1.15 25.53 11.11
C ALA A 497 -1.70 26.88 11.60
N ASP A 498 -2.02 27.83 10.71
CA ASP A 498 -2.51 29.17 11.09
C ASP A 498 -3.94 29.14 11.65
N VAL A 499 -4.75 28.16 11.24
CA VAL A 499 -6.13 27.99 11.71
C VAL A 499 -6.27 26.91 12.79
N ALA A 500 -5.17 26.24 13.17
CA ALA A 500 -5.15 25.27 14.24
C ALA A 500 -5.36 25.96 15.60
N LYS A 501 -6.25 25.41 16.43
CA LYS A 501 -6.61 25.97 17.75
C LYS A 501 -5.57 25.68 18.83
N CYS A 502 -4.83 24.58 18.68
CA CYS A 502 -3.72 24.17 19.54
C CYS A 502 -2.84 23.15 18.80
N ASN A 503 -1.77 22.66 19.44
CA ASN A 503 -0.89 21.66 18.81
C ASN A 503 -1.61 20.35 18.52
N GLU A 504 -2.52 19.90 19.37
CA GLU A 504 -3.34 18.71 19.12
C GLU A 504 -4.26 18.86 17.90
N ASP A 505 -4.69 20.08 17.57
CA ASP A 505 -5.52 20.35 16.39
C ASP A 505 -4.74 20.24 15.07
N LYS A 506 -3.40 20.19 15.14
CA LYS A 506 -2.53 20.03 13.96
C LYS A 506 -2.32 18.58 13.54
N ILE A 507 -2.81 17.62 14.34
CA ILE A 507 -2.62 16.20 14.07
C ILE A 507 -3.60 15.77 12.97
N GLU A 508 -3.07 15.60 11.78
CA GLU A 508 -3.78 15.13 10.60
C GLU A 508 -3.78 13.61 10.56
N SER A 509 -4.96 12.99 10.40
CA SER A 509 -5.05 11.53 10.33
C SER A 509 -6.07 11.05 9.32
N ALA A 510 -5.92 9.82 8.86
CA ALA A 510 -6.92 9.15 8.02
C ALA A 510 -7.06 7.67 8.39
N TYR A 511 -8.17 7.07 7.96
CA TYR A 511 -8.42 5.64 8.09
C TYR A 511 -9.02 5.05 6.81
N ARG A 512 -8.75 3.76 6.60
CA ARG A 512 -9.36 2.93 5.57
C ARG A 512 -9.62 1.54 6.14
N PHE A 513 -10.87 1.10 6.17
CA PHE A 513 -11.27 -0.25 6.56
C PHE A 513 -11.64 -1.06 5.32
N LEU A 514 -11.04 -2.24 5.17
CA LEU A 514 -11.31 -3.14 4.05
C LEU A 514 -12.22 -4.27 4.51
N LEU A 515 -13.29 -4.53 3.75
CA LEU A 515 -14.31 -5.51 4.10
C LEU A 515 -14.49 -6.50 2.96
N ALA A 516 -15.23 -6.11 1.92
CA ALA A 516 -15.36 -6.93 0.72
C ALA A 516 -14.10 -6.88 -0.13
N ASP A 517 -13.40 -5.75 -0.08
CA ASP A 517 -12.10 -5.41 -0.69
C ASP A 517 -10.89 -5.78 0.20
N LEU A 518 -11.06 -6.68 1.19
CA LEU A 518 -9.93 -7.19 1.99
C LEU A 518 -8.90 -7.92 1.11
N MET A 519 -7.63 -7.90 1.48
CA MET A 519 -6.57 -8.49 0.67
C MET A 519 -5.98 -9.75 1.32
N PRO A 520 -6.31 -10.96 0.80
CA PRO A 520 -5.83 -12.21 1.37
C PRO A 520 -4.39 -12.53 0.96
N PHE A 521 -3.64 -13.10 1.90
CA PHE A 521 -2.31 -13.64 1.69
C PHE A 521 -2.17 -15.03 2.31
N GLY A 522 -1.35 -15.88 1.69
CA GLY A 522 -1.20 -17.28 2.07
C GLY A 522 0.08 -17.61 2.84
N LYS A 523 1.08 -16.74 2.83
CA LYS A 523 2.41 -16.95 3.39
C LYS A 523 2.97 -15.70 4.07
N ASN A 524 2.82 -14.51 3.45
CA ASN A 524 3.23 -13.25 4.06
C ASN A 524 2.58 -12.05 3.36
N ALA A 525 2.55 -10.93 4.07
CA ALA A 525 2.23 -9.60 3.58
C ALA A 525 3.31 -8.60 4.00
N VAL A 526 3.64 -7.68 3.09
CA VAL A 526 4.38 -6.44 3.33
C VAL A 526 3.53 -5.28 2.83
N ILE A 527 3.14 -4.40 3.74
CA ILE A 527 2.26 -3.25 3.47
C ILE A 527 3.10 -1.99 3.57
N THR A 528 3.23 -1.25 2.46
CA THR A 528 4.01 -0.03 2.38
C THR A 528 3.20 1.17 1.87
N LEU A 529 3.67 2.37 2.18
CA LEU A 529 3.08 3.65 1.76
C LEU A 529 4.20 4.64 1.48
N GLU A 530 4.20 5.26 0.31
CA GLU A 530 5.14 6.35 0.06
C GLU A 530 4.82 7.57 0.93
N HIS A 531 5.85 8.34 1.29
CA HIS A 531 5.70 9.54 2.12
C HIS A 531 5.97 10.81 1.28
N GLY A 532 4.91 11.42 0.77
CA GLY A 532 5.02 12.49 -0.23
C GLY A 532 5.18 11.95 -1.66
N PRO A 533 5.17 12.84 -2.66
CA PRO A 533 5.09 12.47 -4.08
C PRO A 533 6.27 11.62 -4.57
N LEU A 534 7.42 11.66 -3.91
CA LEU A 534 8.60 10.89 -4.30
C LEU A 534 9.26 10.23 -3.08
N ASN A 535 8.53 9.89 -2.01
CA ASN A 535 9.17 9.53 -0.73
C ASN A 535 10.14 10.62 -0.23
N ASP A 536 9.75 11.89 -0.35
CA ASP A 536 10.59 13.05 -0.02
C ASP A 536 10.08 13.84 1.19
N SER A 537 8.90 13.49 1.70
CA SER A 537 8.36 14.07 2.94
C SER A 537 9.17 13.64 4.16
N GLN A 538 9.32 14.56 5.11
CA GLN A 538 9.96 14.32 6.40
C GLN A 538 8.99 14.55 7.57
N GLU A 539 7.69 14.59 7.29
CA GLU A 539 6.68 14.62 8.34
C GLU A 539 6.82 13.40 9.26
N HIS A 540 6.34 13.54 10.49
CA HIS A 540 6.25 12.42 11.42
C HIS A 540 4.97 11.63 11.13
N TYR A 541 5.14 10.35 10.80
CA TYR A 541 4.01 9.43 10.59
C TYR A 541 3.90 8.43 11.73
N GLU A 542 2.66 8.11 12.08
CA GLU A 542 2.33 6.99 12.96
C GLU A 542 1.28 6.14 12.27
N THR A 543 1.45 4.82 12.23
CA THR A 543 0.54 3.94 11.50
C THR A 543 0.02 2.81 12.38
N VAL A 544 -1.21 2.38 12.13
CA VAL A 544 -1.80 1.13 12.63
C VAL A 544 -2.31 0.35 11.44
N THR A 545 -1.74 -0.83 11.23
CA THR A 545 -2.22 -1.80 10.23
C THR A 545 -3.12 -2.83 10.89
N TYR A 546 -4.36 -2.95 10.44
CA TYR A 546 -5.29 -3.99 10.88
C TYR A 546 -5.19 -5.20 9.96
N TRP A 547 -5.02 -6.38 10.55
CA TRP A 547 -4.92 -7.61 9.78
C TRP A 547 -5.39 -8.83 10.58
N TYR A 548 -5.76 -9.88 9.86
CA TYR A 548 -5.96 -11.22 10.44
C TYR A 548 -4.76 -12.08 10.11
N GLY A 549 -4.22 -12.80 11.10
CA GLY A 549 -3.05 -13.66 10.95
C GLY A 549 -3.19 -15.00 11.68
N LEU A 550 -2.88 -16.08 10.98
CA LEU A 550 -2.58 -17.39 11.55
C LEU A 550 -1.13 -17.73 11.22
N ASN A 551 -0.30 -18.02 12.22
CA ASN A 551 1.13 -18.33 12.05
C ASN A 551 1.33 -19.75 11.49
N SER A 552 0.76 -19.97 10.31
CA SER A 552 0.91 -21.19 9.53
C SER A 552 0.63 -20.83 8.07
N PRO A 553 1.45 -21.28 7.11
CA PRO A 553 1.21 -20.98 5.70
C PRO A 553 -0.04 -21.72 5.20
N GLY A 554 -0.90 -21.00 4.49
CA GLY A 554 -1.96 -21.53 3.62
C GLY A 554 -1.54 -21.60 2.14
N LEU A 555 -0.35 -21.11 1.81
CA LEU A 555 0.27 -21.17 0.50
C LEU A 555 1.75 -21.55 0.63
N VAL A 556 2.14 -22.64 -0.03
CA VAL A 556 3.49 -23.24 0.11
C VAL A 556 4.15 -23.32 -1.25
N LEU A 557 5.35 -22.74 -1.38
CA LEU A 557 6.20 -22.93 -2.56
C LEU A 557 6.64 -24.40 -2.64
N THR A 558 6.30 -25.08 -3.73
CA THR A 558 6.65 -26.49 -3.94
C THR A 558 7.70 -26.71 -5.00
N ASP A 559 7.81 -25.83 -5.99
CA ASP A 559 8.80 -25.96 -7.05
C ASP A 559 9.10 -24.63 -7.76
N THR A 560 10.26 -24.53 -8.39
CA THR A 560 10.70 -23.36 -9.18
C THR A 560 11.49 -23.79 -10.41
N LEU A 561 11.09 -23.27 -11.57
CA LEU A 561 11.80 -23.38 -12.83
C LEU A 561 12.43 -22.03 -13.18
N ASP A 562 13.76 -21.96 -13.17
CA ASP A 562 14.54 -20.88 -13.77
C ASP A 562 14.73 -21.15 -15.28
N VAL A 563 14.20 -20.27 -16.13
CA VAL A 563 14.27 -20.40 -17.60
C VAL A 563 15.56 -19.77 -18.11
N GLY A 564 16.27 -20.45 -19.01
CA GLY A 564 17.60 -20.07 -19.46
C GLY A 564 18.74 -20.71 -18.64
N ASP A 565 18.45 -21.30 -17.48
CA ASP A 565 19.39 -22.15 -16.74
C ASP A 565 19.31 -23.61 -17.24
N PRO A 566 20.39 -24.20 -17.81
CA PRO A 566 20.32 -25.53 -18.41
C PRO A 566 19.99 -26.67 -17.44
N GLU A 567 20.42 -26.58 -16.18
CA GLU A 567 20.20 -27.63 -15.18
C GLU A 567 18.73 -27.64 -14.74
N SER A 568 18.19 -26.45 -14.46
CA SER A 568 16.78 -26.21 -14.17
C SER A 568 15.89 -26.60 -15.35
N GLU A 569 16.20 -26.16 -16.58
CA GLU A 569 15.44 -26.53 -17.79
C GLU A 569 15.40 -28.07 -17.97
N GLN A 570 16.52 -28.75 -17.76
CA GLN A 570 16.58 -30.21 -17.84
C GLN A 570 15.76 -30.89 -16.74
N ALA A 571 15.87 -30.43 -15.49
CA ALA A 571 15.17 -31.00 -14.34
C ALA A 571 13.64 -30.95 -14.50
N HIS A 572 13.13 -29.89 -15.14
CA HIS A 572 11.69 -29.68 -15.36
C HIS A 572 11.21 -30.19 -16.73
N ASN A 573 12.05 -30.88 -17.49
CA ASN A 573 11.77 -31.29 -18.87
C ASN A 573 11.26 -30.11 -19.72
N TYR A 574 11.85 -28.93 -19.54
CA TYR A 574 11.44 -27.71 -20.23
C TYR A 574 11.63 -27.88 -21.74
N HIS A 575 10.61 -27.48 -22.51
CA HIS A 575 10.62 -27.59 -23.96
C HIS A 575 9.84 -26.43 -24.59
N SER A 576 10.56 -25.55 -25.29
CA SER A 576 9.99 -24.43 -26.05
C SER A 576 10.70 -24.29 -27.40
N PRO A 577 10.21 -24.97 -28.47
CA PRO A 577 10.90 -25.03 -29.77
C PRO A 577 11.11 -23.69 -30.47
N HIS A 578 10.29 -22.69 -30.13
CA HIS A 578 10.29 -21.36 -30.73
C HIS A 578 10.84 -20.29 -29.78
N ALA A 579 11.38 -20.69 -28.62
CA ALA A 579 12.00 -19.74 -27.71
C ALA A 579 13.27 -19.13 -28.31
N SER A 580 13.52 -17.87 -27.99
CA SER A 580 14.79 -17.20 -28.23
C SER A 580 15.95 -17.93 -27.53
N ALA A 581 17.18 -17.62 -27.94
CA ALA A 581 18.32 -17.90 -27.07
C ALA A 581 18.18 -17.11 -25.75
N PRO A 582 18.70 -17.62 -24.63
CA PRO A 582 18.77 -16.85 -23.39
C PRO A 582 19.49 -15.52 -23.61
N ALA A 583 18.91 -14.44 -23.11
CA ALA A 583 19.49 -13.09 -23.17
C ALA A 583 19.52 -12.49 -21.77
N THR A 584 20.58 -11.75 -21.46
CA THR A 584 20.68 -10.98 -20.23
C THR A 584 19.96 -9.65 -20.41
N ILE A 585 19.07 -9.33 -19.48
CA ILE A 585 18.37 -8.05 -19.42
C ILE A 585 18.63 -7.36 -18.10
N GLU A 586 18.86 -6.04 -18.15
CA GLU A 586 19.03 -5.18 -16.98
C GLU A 586 17.82 -4.24 -16.88
N SER A 587 17.07 -4.32 -15.79
CA SER A 587 15.80 -3.61 -15.60
C SER A 587 15.38 -3.56 -14.13
N ARG A 588 14.13 -3.18 -13.83
CA ARG A 588 13.64 -2.76 -12.51
C ARG A 588 12.23 -3.25 -12.27
N TYR A 589 11.85 -3.30 -11.00
CA TYR A 589 10.47 -3.49 -10.53
C TYR A 589 9.85 -2.14 -10.16
N GLU A 590 8.53 -2.10 -9.99
CA GLU A 590 7.79 -0.91 -9.55
C GLU A 590 7.89 -0.70 -8.02
N TRP A 591 9.09 -0.34 -7.54
CA TRP A 591 9.39 -0.13 -6.10
C TRP A 591 9.44 1.33 -5.67
N GLY A 592 9.01 2.26 -6.53
CA GLY A 592 9.05 3.70 -6.27
C GLY A 592 10.10 4.44 -7.11
N PRO A 593 10.58 5.60 -6.63
CA PRO A 593 11.55 6.40 -7.36
C PRO A 593 12.92 5.70 -7.40
N ASP A 594 13.49 5.56 -8.59
CA ASP A 594 14.83 4.98 -8.77
C ASP A 594 15.92 5.89 -8.22
N THR A 595 15.70 7.19 -8.37
CA THR A 595 16.60 8.24 -7.97
C THR A 595 15.85 9.39 -7.36
N LEU A 596 16.41 9.97 -6.31
CA LEU A 596 15.98 11.27 -5.80
C LEU A 596 16.99 12.32 -6.13
N LEU A 597 16.50 13.47 -6.59
CA LEU A 597 17.25 14.69 -6.42
C LEU A 597 17.21 15.02 -4.94
N ALA A 598 18.36 15.28 -4.30
CA ALA A 598 18.37 15.76 -2.94
C ALA A 598 17.73 17.16 -2.94
N THR A 599 16.44 17.23 -2.65
CA THR A 599 15.71 18.48 -2.57
C THR A 599 15.80 19.00 -1.15
N GLY A 600 16.61 20.04 -0.97
CA GLY A 600 16.76 20.68 0.34
C GLY A 600 17.61 19.88 1.33
N GLY A 601 17.86 20.47 2.51
CA GLY A 601 18.74 19.90 3.53
C GLY A 601 19.78 20.90 4.04
N ARG A 602 20.92 20.39 4.50
CA ARG A 602 22.08 21.18 4.96
C ARG A 602 23.31 20.80 4.14
N PRO A 603 24.33 21.67 4.05
CA PRO A 603 25.61 21.28 3.45
C PRO A 603 26.13 19.98 4.09
N LEU A 604 26.70 19.08 3.30
CA LEU A 604 27.23 17.83 3.82
C LEU A 604 28.55 18.09 4.56
N LYS A 605 28.81 17.34 5.63
CA LYS A 605 30.09 17.39 6.37
C LYS A 605 31.27 16.88 5.51
N LYS A 606 31.00 15.93 4.62
CA LYS A 606 31.96 15.29 3.70
C LYS A 606 31.30 15.13 2.32
N PRO A 607 31.05 16.22 1.58
CA PRO A 607 30.44 16.14 0.26
C PRO A 607 31.38 15.42 -0.70
N ARG A 608 30.81 14.62 -1.62
CA ARG A 608 31.55 14.08 -2.77
C ARG A 608 31.90 15.20 -3.76
N ASP A 609 30.93 16.07 -4.02
CA ASP A 609 30.97 17.09 -5.07
C ASP A 609 31.08 18.47 -4.42
N PHE A 610 32.20 19.19 -4.64
CA PHE A 610 32.40 20.55 -4.12
C PHE A 610 33.54 21.30 -4.84
N ALA A 611 33.57 22.62 -4.69
CA ALA A 611 34.71 23.47 -5.04
C ALA A 611 35.13 24.37 -3.87
N GLU A 612 36.40 24.77 -3.82
CA GLU A 612 36.89 25.76 -2.85
C GLU A 612 37.63 26.91 -3.52
N ILE A 613 37.50 28.09 -2.93
CA ILE A 613 38.21 29.31 -3.33
C ILE A 613 38.89 29.90 -2.10
N GLU A 614 40.13 30.38 -2.27
CA GLU A 614 40.85 31.13 -1.23
C GLU A 614 40.89 32.61 -1.58
N PHE A 615 40.60 33.49 -0.62
CA PHE A 615 40.53 34.94 -0.85
C PHE A 615 41.01 35.73 0.37
N GLN A 616 41.16 37.05 0.21
CA GLN A 616 41.56 37.97 1.29
C GLN A 616 40.38 38.84 1.71
N ALA A 617 40.10 38.93 3.01
CA ALA A 617 39.06 39.82 3.56
C ALA A 617 39.58 40.59 4.79
N GLU A 618 38.88 41.67 5.14
CA GLU A 618 39.17 42.46 6.34
C GLU A 618 38.39 41.95 7.55
N ALA A 619 38.98 42.12 8.74
CA ALA A 619 38.29 41.85 10.00
C ALA A 619 37.12 42.81 10.21
N ASP A 620 36.09 42.34 10.91
CA ASP A 620 35.00 43.14 11.47
C ASP A 620 34.16 43.93 10.45
N LYS A 621 34.33 43.67 9.16
CA LYS A 621 33.45 44.16 8.10
C LYS A 621 32.34 43.15 7.81
N THR A 622 31.14 43.66 7.61
CA THR A 622 30.00 42.88 7.11
C THR A 622 29.95 42.99 5.60
N TYR A 623 29.96 41.86 4.92
CA TYR A 623 29.84 41.76 3.47
C TYR A 623 28.49 41.15 3.12
N THR A 624 27.74 41.79 2.22
CA THR A 624 26.61 41.16 1.52
C THR A 624 27.16 40.15 0.51
N ILE A 625 26.55 38.96 0.44
CA ILE A 625 26.94 37.89 -0.46
C ILE A 625 26.01 37.90 -1.66
N TRP A 626 26.55 38.23 -2.83
CA TRP A 626 25.87 38.14 -4.12
C TRP A 626 26.46 37.00 -4.93
N VAL A 627 25.61 36.24 -5.63
CA VAL A 627 26.00 35.09 -6.44
C VAL A 627 25.44 35.26 -7.84
N ARG A 628 26.32 35.28 -8.84
CA ARG A 628 25.93 35.31 -10.26
C ARG A 628 25.95 33.91 -10.83
N GLY A 629 24.82 33.44 -11.34
CA GLY A 629 24.70 32.11 -11.91
C GLY A 629 23.35 31.92 -12.58
N HIS A 630 23.07 30.69 -13.00
CA HIS A 630 21.77 30.27 -13.48
C HIS A 630 21.59 28.75 -13.27
N ALA A 631 20.33 28.29 -13.24
CA ALA A 631 20.02 26.88 -13.39
C ALA A 631 20.29 26.44 -14.84
N CYS A 632 20.90 25.26 -15.00
CA CYS A 632 21.16 24.69 -16.33
C CYS A 632 19.87 24.22 -17.03
N GLU A 633 18.80 23.99 -16.26
CA GLU A 633 17.46 23.65 -16.72
C GLU A 633 16.47 24.78 -16.36
N ASP A 634 15.44 24.99 -17.18
CA ASP A 634 14.43 26.04 -16.96
C ASP A 634 13.39 25.63 -15.90
N ILE A 635 13.86 25.45 -14.67
CA ILE A 635 13.05 25.04 -13.52
C ILE A 635 12.88 26.22 -12.55
N LEU A 636 11.62 26.57 -12.26
CA LEU A 636 11.25 27.79 -11.52
C LEU A 636 11.43 27.72 -9.99
N TYR A 637 11.84 26.58 -9.41
CA TYR A 637 11.78 26.37 -7.95
C TYR A 637 13.04 25.76 -7.31
N SER A 638 14.18 25.74 -8.02
CA SER A 638 15.33 24.93 -7.60
C SER A 638 16.67 25.34 -8.23
N ASP A 639 17.15 26.54 -7.93
CA ASP A 639 18.32 27.15 -8.58
C ASP A 639 19.26 27.85 -7.58
N ASP A 640 19.65 27.12 -6.53
CA ASP A 640 20.52 27.61 -5.48
C ASP A 640 21.60 26.59 -5.08
N LEU A 641 22.58 27.04 -4.31
CA LEU A 641 23.74 26.24 -3.89
C LEU A 641 24.14 26.51 -2.44
N TRP A 642 25.02 25.67 -1.88
CA TRP A 642 25.57 25.87 -0.55
C TRP A 642 26.90 26.60 -0.58
N ILE A 643 27.05 27.64 0.24
CA ILE A 643 28.35 28.30 0.50
C ILE A 643 28.67 28.25 2.00
N GLN A 644 29.85 27.73 2.33
CA GLN A 644 30.39 27.71 3.70
C GLN A 644 31.72 28.45 3.76
N PHE A 645 31.97 29.18 4.85
CA PHE A 645 33.21 29.93 5.08
C PHE A 645 34.00 29.36 6.26
N ASP A 646 35.33 29.30 6.12
CA ASP A 646 36.29 28.96 7.18
C ASP A 646 35.91 27.75 8.06
N GLU A 647 35.69 27.97 9.36
CA GLU A 647 35.40 26.92 10.36
C GLU A 647 34.08 26.19 10.12
N LEU A 648 33.19 26.74 9.27
CA LEU A 648 31.96 26.07 8.87
C LEU A 648 32.22 24.97 7.82
N ILE A 649 33.34 25.02 7.11
CA ILE A 649 33.71 24.01 6.11
C ILE A 649 33.89 22.66 6.82
N GLY A 650 33.14 21.66 6.35
CA GLY A 650 33.14 20.31 6.95
C GLY A 650 32.12 20.10 8.07
N THR A 651 31.27 21.10 8.34
CA THR A 651 30.11 20.99 9.23
C THR A 651 28.82 20.89 8.42
N ASN A 652 27.70 20.58 9.09
CA ASN A 652 26.36 20.70 8.50
C ASN A 652 25.73 22.09 8.76
N GLN A 653 26.53 23.10 9.13
CA GLN A 653 26.02 24.45 9.34
C GLN A 653 25.93 25.20 8.00
N ARG A 654 24.85 25.96 7.81
CA ARG A 654 24.41 26.50 6.51
C ARG A 654 25.14 27.78 6.07
N GLY A 655 26.20 28.19 6.78
CA GLY A 655 26.76 29.53 6.65
C GLY A 655 26.05 30.55 7.56
N PHE A 656 26.27 31.84 7.30
CA PHE A 656 25.67 32.96 8.06
C PHE A 656 24.21 33.22 7.65
N VAL A 657 23.37 32.19 7.78
CA VAL A 657 21.93 32.23 7.55
C VAL A 657 21.24 32.44 8.90
N ARG A 658 20.21 33.29 8.98
CA ARG A 658 19.47 33.54 10.23
C ARG A 658 18.81 32.23 10.73
N ALA A 659 18.70 32.06 12.04
CA ALA A 659 17.98 30.91 12.63
C ALA A 659 16.53 30.88 12.12
N GLY A 660 16.09 29.73 11.58
CA GLY A 660 14.76 29.53 11.00
C GLY A 660 14.65 29.68 9.47
N HIS A 661 15.74 29.57 8.72
CA HIS A 661 15.75 29.71 7.26
C HIS A 661 16.41 28.52 6.54
N ASP A 662 15.74 27.93 5.55
CA ASP A 662 16.06 26.60 4.97
C ASP A 662 16.60 26.62 3.51
N ARG A 663 17.08 27.79 3.04
CA ARG A 663 17.42 28.05 1.62
C ARG A 663 18.91 28.29 1.38
N GLY A 664 19.39 27.98 0.17
CA GLY A 664 20.76 28.20 -0.32
C GLY A 664 20.96 29.56 -0.98
N TYR A 665 22.16 29.82 -1.48
CA TYR A 665 22.58 31.08 -2.12
C TYR A 665 22.26 31.06 -3.62
N GLY A 666 21.80 32.18 -4.17
CA GLY A 666 21.37 32.30 -5.56
C GLY A 666 19.88 32.60 -5.61
N ASN A 667 19.06 31.60 -5.98
CA ASN A 667 17.62 31.71 -6.21
C ASN A 667 17.29 32.66 -7.38
N TRP A 668 18.05 32.60 -8.47
CA TRP A 668 18.01 33.53 -9.60
C TRP A 668 16.62 33.65 -10.27
N ARG A 669 15.87 32.55 -10.39
CA ARG A 669 14.51 32.51 -10.95
C ARG A 669 13.49 33.20 -10.05
N ASP A 670 13.75 33.24 -8.73
CA ASP A 670 12.93 34.06 -7.81
C ASP A 670 13.18 35.57 -8.01
N TRP A 671 14.37 35.95 -8.48
CA TRP A 671 14.73 37.34 -8.78
C TRP A 671 14.32 37.80 -10.18
N SER A 672 14.21 36.88 -11.15
CA SER A 672 13.88 37.17 -12.55
C SER A 672 13.24 35.98 -13.28
N ASP A 673 12.14 36.24 -13.98
CA ASP A 673 11.49 35.27 -14.88
C ASP A 673 12.25 35.08 -16.21
N GLU A 674 13.30 35.86 -16.49
CA GLU A 674 14.16 35.68 -17.67
C GLU A 674 15.25 34.61 -17.41
N PRO A 675 15.38 33.59 -18.29
CA PRO A 675 16.42 32.57 -18.16
C PRO A 675 17.82 33.15 -18.46
N GLY A 676 18.86 32.53 -17.91
CA GLY A 676 20.25 32.93 -18.07
C GLY A 676 20.85 33.58 -16.81
N TYR A 677 22.06 34.12 -16.94
CA TYR A 677 22.83 34.63 -15.81
C TYR A 677 22.17 35.83 -15.12
N GLY A 678 21.91 35.68 -13.82
CA GLY A 678 21.42 36.75 -12.95
C GLY A 678 22.18 36.83 -11.64
N TRP A 679 21.99 37.91 -10.88
CA TRP A 679 22.52 38.06 -9.52
C TRP A 679 21.45 37.68 -8.49
N GLY A 680 21.81 36.81 -7.55
CA GLY A 680 20.96 36.41 -6.43
C GLY A 680 21.70 36.46 -5.09
N SER A 681 20.95 36.34 -4.00
CA SER A 681 21.48 36.21 -2.63
C SER A 681 20.58 35.23 -1.86
N ALA A 682 19.72 35.74 -0.97
CA ALA A 682 18.48 35.07 -0.56
C ALA A 682 17.35 35.33 -1.58
N ARG A 683 16.10 34.92 -1.34
CA ARG A 683 14.96 35.30 -2.19
C ARG A 683 14.66 36.81 -2.09
N PRO A 684 13.96 37.44 -3.07
CA PRO A 684 13.69 38.87 -3.04
C PRO A 684 12.97 39.40 -1.79
N LYS A 685 12.16 38.55 -1.15
CA LYS A 685 11.39 38.89 0.04
C LYS A 685 12.12 38.57 1.36
N ASP A 686 13.24 37.86 1.29
CA ASP A 686 14.00 37.45 2.46
C ASP A 686 15.16 38.43 2.74
N PRO A 687 15.65 38.52 3.99
CA PRO A 687 16.86 39.27 4.28
C PRO A 687 18.07 38.73 3.50
N LEU A 688 18.87 39.64 2.95
CA LEU A 688 20.09 39.28 2.21
C LEU A 688 21.07 38.50 3.09
N PHE A 689 21.79 37.56 2.48
CA PHE A 689 22.84 36.83 3.19
C PHE A 689 24.08 37.69 3.35
N THR A 690 24.62 37.72 4.57
CA THR A 690 25.81 38.51 4.92
C THR A 690 26.82 37.69 5.69
N VAL A 691 28.10 37.96 5.51
CA VAL A 691 29.21 37.36 6.29
C VAL A 691 30.05 38.42 6.97
N ARG A 692 30.51 38.14 8.19
CA ARG A 692 31.51 38.96 8.90
C ARG A 692 32.66 38.08 9.35
N PHE A 693 33.88 38.49 9.02
CA PHE A 693 35.10 37.76 9.38
C PHE A 693 35.70 38.32 10.67
N ALA A 694 36.08 37.45 11.61
CA ALA A 694 36.62 37.86 12.90
C ALA A 694 38.09 38.30 12.85
N LYS A 695 38.80 37.97 11.77
CA LYS A 695 40.22 38.29 11.55
C LYS A 695 40.40 38.74 10.11
N ALA A 696 41.37 39.62 9.88
CA ALA A 696 41.77 40.01 8.53
C ALA A 696 42.76 38.97 7.99
N GLY A 697 42.77 38.78 6.68
CA GLY A 697 43.74 37.92 6.01
C GLY A 697 43.08 36.89 5.11
N LYS A 698 43.71 35.71 5.02
CA LYS A 698 43.32 34.65 4.11
C LYS A 698 42.12 33.88 4.67
N HIS A 699 41.07 33.78 3.88
CA HIS A 699 39.84 33.02 4.14
C HIS A 699 39.60 31.99 3.07
N ARG A 700 38.73 31.02 3.37
CA ARG A 700 38.28 30.01 2.42
C ARG A 700 36.77 29.99 2.34
N LEU A 701 36.26 29.77 1.14
CA LEU A 701 34.88 29.37 0.93
C LEU A 701 34.82 28.00 0.25
N ARG A 702 33.80 27.21 0.60
CA ARG A 702 33.43 25.96 -0.08
C ARG A 702 32.04 26.10 -0.68
N ILE A 703 31.91 25.68 -1.93
CA ILE A 703 30.67 25.65 -2.70
C ILE A 703 30.26 24.18 -2.85
N GLN A 704 29.03 23.81 -2.49
CA GLN A 704 28.48 22.47 -2.69
C GLN A 704 27.20 22.54 -3.52
N PRO A 705 26.92 21.55 -4.38
CA PRO A 705 25.59 21.42 -5.00
C PRO A 705 24.52 21.26 -3.92
N ARG A 706 23.32 21.78 -4.20
CA ARG A 706 22.17 21.69 -3.27
C ARG A 706 20.99 20.94 -3.87
N MET A 707 20.59 21.25 -5.10
CA MET A 707 19.44 20.63 -5.75
C MET A 707 19.77 20.20 -7.19
N HIS A 708 19.47 21.05 -8.18
CA HIS A 708 19.64 20.79 -9.61
C HIS A 708 20.99 21.31 -10.10
N ASP A 709 21.27 21.02 -11.37
CA ASP A 709 22.44 21.50 -12.09
C ASP A 709 22.44 23.04 -12.13
N VAL A 710 23.52 23.63 -11.63
CA VAL A 710 23.73 25.08 -11.66
C VAL A 710 25.07 25.44 -12.27
N ALA A 711 25.06 26.50 -13.08
CA ALA A 711 26.26 27.11 -13.62
C ALA A 711 26.55 28.42 -12.87
N LEU A 712 27.62 28.42 -12.08
CA LEU A 712 28.07 29.55 -11.29
C LEU A 712 29.13 30.36 -12.06
N ASP A 713 28.91 31.67 -12.19
CA ASP A 713 29.90 32.60 -12.75
C ASP A 713 30.72 33.27 -11.64
N GLN A 714 30.05 34.03 -10.76
CA GLN A 714 30.74 34.86 -9.76
C GLN A 714 30.13 34.77 -8.36
N ILE A 715 30.99 34.93 -7.34
CA ILE A 715 30.59 35.27 -5.97
C ILE A 715 31.17 36.65 -5.65
N TRP A 716 30.31 37.59 -5.30
CA TRP A 716 30.67 38.95 -4.96
C TRP A 716 30.35 39.24 -3.50
N LEU A 717 31.39 39.43 -2.69
CA LEU A 717 31.29 39.86 -1.29
C LEU A 717 31.48 41.38 -1.25
N SER A 718 30.39 42.10 -1.01
CA SER A 718 30.38 43.56 -1.06
C SER A 718 30.08 44.17 0.31
N ALA A 719 30.93 45.09 0.76
CA ALA A 719 30.68 45.88 1.97
C ALA A 719 29.74 47.07 1.71
N THR A 720 29.47 47.41 0.45
CA THR A 720 28.68 48.60 0.09
C THR A 720 27.38 48.28 -0.65
N GLN A 721 27.34 47.19 -1.43
CA GLN A 721 26.15 46.75 -2.17
C GLN A 721 25.20 46.00 -1.25
N THR A 722 24.22 46.72 -0.70
CA THR A 722 23.19 46.21 0.22
C THR A 722 21.81 46.08 -0.43
N THR A 723 21.73 46.27 -1.75
CA THR A 723 20.50 46.12 -2.54
C THR A 723 20.79 45.28 -3.80
N PRO A 724 19.77 44.63 -4.38
CA PRO A 724 19.91 43.83 -5.60
C PRO A 724 20.57 44.61 -6.74
N PRO A 725 21.60 44.06 -7.40
CA PRO A 725 22.18 44.69 -8.57
C PRO A 725 21.15 44.76 -9.70
N ILE A 726 20.91 45.96 -10.25
CA ILE A 726 19.93 46.16 -11.33
C ILE A 726 20.41 45.53 -12.65
N ASP A 727 21.72 45.54 -12.88
CA ASP A 727 22.34 44.98 -14.08
C ASP A 727 22.78 43.53 -13.85
N PRO A 728 22.34 42.56 -14.69
CA PRO A 728 22.71 41.14 -14.57
C PRO A 728 24.16 40.85 -15.01
N GLY A 729 24.89 41.82 -15.56
CA GLY A 729 26.27 41.64 -16.02
C GLY A 729 27.29 41.33 -14.91
N PRO A 730 28.43 40.70 -15.25
CA PRO A 730 29.47 40.38 -14.29
C PRO A 730 30.13 41.64 -13.70
N ARG A 731 30.73 41.52 -12.53
CA ARG A 731 31.47 42.60 -11.87
C ARG A 731 32.98 42.45 -12.12
N PRO A 732 33.69 43.56 -12.36
CA PRO A 732 35.12 43.51 -12.61
C PRO A 732 35.89 43.20 -11.33
N LYS A 733 36.92 42.35 -11.43
CA LYS A 733 37.89 42.18 -10.34
C LYS A 733 38.76 43.44 -10.23
N ILE A 734 38.75 44.09 -9.06
CA ILE A 734 39.61 45.25 -8.77
C ILE A 734 40.74 44.80 -7.82
N PRO A 735 41.98 44.63 -8.31
CA PRO A 735 43.08 44.13 -7.49
C PRO A 735 43.30 44.97 -6.22
N GLY A 736 43.36 44.31 -5.07
CA GLY A 736 43.60 44.95 -3.77
C GLY A 736 42.38 45.65 -3.16
N ASN A 737 41.23 45.69 -3.83
CA ASN A 737 39.99 46.16 -3.23
C ASN A 737 39.45 45.08 -2.27
N LYS A 738 39.43 45.40 -0.98
CA LYS A 738 38.94 44.50 0.07
C LYS A 738 37.51 44.83 0.53
N GLU A 739 36.87 45.82 -0.09
CA GLU A 739 35.46 46.16 0.13
C GLU A 739 34.55 45.52 -0.92
N GLU A 740 35.10 45.27 -2.11
CA GLU A 740 34.40 44.63 -3.24
C GLU A 740 35.20 43.41 -3.72
N ILE A 741 34.99 42.27 -3.06
CA ILE A 741 35.72 41.02 -3.35
C ILE A 741 34.91 40.24 -4.38
N VAL A 742 35.42 40.10 -5.60
CA VAL A 742 34.78 39.34 -6.68
C VAL A 742 35.60 38.09 -6.97
N LEU A 743 34.95 36.94 -6.88
CA LEU A 743 35.52 35.60 -7.05
C LEU A 743 34.83 34.92 -8.23
N ASP A 744 35.57 34.20 -9.07
CA ASP A 744 35.01 33.45 -10.20
C ASP A 744 35.68 32.08 -10.39
N ALA A 745 35.33 31.36 -11.46
CA ALA A 745 35.86 30.03 -11.75
C ALA A 745 37.41 29.98 -11.88
N SER A 746 38.08 31.10 -12.17
CA SER A 746 39.54 31.17 -12.23
C SER A 746 40.23 31.21 -10.86
N ASP A 747 39.50 31.51 -9.78
CA ASP A 747 40.03 31.53 -8.41
C ASP A 747 39.88 30.20 -7.67
N VAL A 748 39.27 29.19 -8.31
CA VAL A 748 39.03 27.87 -7.71
C VAL A 748 40.35 27.17 -7.43
N THR A 749 40.61 26.86 -6.17
CA THR A 749 41.84 26.21 -5.71
C THR A 749 41.69 24.71 -5.53
N THR A 750 40.46 24.20 -5.38
CA THR A 750 40.16 22.77 -5.24
C THR A 750 38.82 22.44 -5.87
N VAL A 751 38.74 21.30 -6.55
CA VAL A 751 37.51 20.70 -7.10
C VAL A 751 37.47 19.23 -6.69
N SER A 752 36.29 18.72 -6.35
CA SER A 752 36.07 17.32 -6.00
C SER A 752 34.81 16.77 -6.66
N GLY A 753 34.83 15.47 -6.93
CA GLY A 753 33.70 14.75 -7.51
C GLY A 753 33.41 15.15 -8.96
N ALA A 754 32.14 15.40 -9.27
CA ALA A 754 31.63 15.72 -10.60
C ALA A 754 31.49 17.24 -10.85
N VAL A 755 31.92 18.10 -9.92
CA VAL A 755 32.02 19.55 -10.16
C VAL A 755 33.09 19.80 -11.23
N THR A 756 32.80 20.65 -12.22
CA THR A 756 33.73 20.93 -13.33
C THR A 756 33.67 22.37 -13.78
N ALA A 757 34.78 22.93 -14.26
CA ALA A 757 34.74 24.20 -14.99
C ALA A 757 34.38 23.95 -16.46
N ILE A 758 33.33 24.59 -16.96
CA ILE A 758 32.84 24.50 -18.34
C ILE A 758 33.14 25.80 -19.09
N ASP A 759 33.44 25.72 -20.39
CA ASP A 759 33.66 26.90 -21.23
C ASP A 759 32.31 27.58 -21.50
N ASP A 760 32.22 28.87 -21.16
CA ASP A 760 30.99 29.66 -21.30
C ASP A 760 31.36 31.12 -21.63
N PRO A 761 31.10 31.62 -22.84
CA PRO A 761 31.50 32.96 -23.26
C PRO A 761 30.75 34.09 -22.55
N ASP A 762 29.64 33.81 -21.87
CA ASP A 762 28.78 34.81 -21.21
C ASP A 762 29.15 35.04 -19.72
N THR A 763 30.26 34.42 -19.28
CA THR A 763 30.84 34.50 -17.93
C THR A 763 32.00 35.48 -17.82
N SER A 764 32.36 35.89 -16.60
CA SER A 764 33.39 36.90 -16.35
C SER A 764 34.78 36.51 -16.80
N CYS A 765 35.10 35.21 -16.78
CA CYS A 765 36.40 34.67 -17.18
C CYS A 765 36.34 33.69 -18.36
N GLY A 766 35.23 33.63 -19.09
CA GLY A 766 35.01 32.66 -20.18
C GLY A 766 34.80 31.22 -19.71
N LYS A 767 34.60 31.02 -18.40
CA LYS A 767 34.29 29.73 -17.76
C LYS A 767 33.28 29.89 -16.65
N ALA A 768 32.34 28.94 -16.56
CA ALA A 768 31.46 28.76 -15.41
C ALA A 768 31.92 27.55 -14.58
N LEU A 769 31.64 27.56 -13.28
CA LEU A 769 31.71 26.36 -12.45
C LEU A 769 30.37 25.63 -12.53
N HIS A 770 30.34 24.47 -13.17
CA HIS A 770 29.19 23.58 -13.23
C HIS A 770 29.14 22.70 -11.98
N LEU A 771 28.04 22.80 -11.23
CA LEU A 771 27.74 21.96 -10.08
C LEU A 771 26.58 21.04 -10.45
N PRO A 772 26.83 19.71 -10.57
CA PRO A 772 25.77 18.77 -10.90
C PRO A 772 24.84 18.58 -9.71
N GLY A 773 23.57 18.32 -9.98
CA GLY A 773 22.56 18.00 -8.99
C GLY A 773 22.94 16.78 -8.15
N VAL A 774 22.49 16.77 -6.90
CA VAL A 774 22.79 15.66 -5.99
C VAL A 774 21.76 14.56 -6.22
N VAL A 775 22.16 13.49 -6.92
CA VAL A 775 21.30 12.33 -7.15
C VAL A 775 21.57 11.24 -6.11
N ILE A 776 20.55 10.87 -5.35
CA ILE A 776 20.52 9.70 -4.47
C ILE A 776 19.96 8.53 -5.29
N HIS A 777 20.72 7.46 -5.48
CA HIS A 777 20.21 6.23 -6.06
C HIS A 777 19.54 5.40 -4.97
N VAL A 778 18.23 5.16 -5.11
CA VAL A 778 17.44 4.43 -4.11
C VAL A 778 17.41 2.96 -4.46
N PHE A 779 16.87 2.63 -5.62
CA PHE A 779 16.82 1.28 -6.14
C PHE A 779 17.81 1.15 -7.30
N PRO A 780 18.76 0.21 -7.29
CA PRO A 780 19.58 -0.10 -8.46
C PRO A 780 18.81 -1.00 -9.45
N PRO A 781 19.24 -1.07 -10.72
CA PRO A 781 18.67 -2.05 -11.63
C PRO A 781 19.11 -3.46 -11.23
N HIS A 782 18.32 -4.45 -11.64
CA HIS A 782 18.59 -5.87 -11.49
C HIS A 782 18.94 -6.48 -12.84
N THR A 783 19.65 -7.60 -12.79
CA THR A 783 20.00 -8.38 -13.97
C THR A 783 19.28 -9.73 -13.91
N GLU A 784 18.54 -10.08 -14.95
CA GLU A 784 17.88 -11.38 -15.08
C GLU A 784 18.24 -12.01 -16.44
N THR A 785 18.09 -13.32 -16.54
CA THR A 785 18.19 -14.06 -17.80
C THR A 785 16.80 -14.38 -18.32
N GLU A 786 16.53 -14.01 -19.56
CA GLU A 786 15.20 -14.11 -20.16
C GLU A 786 15.24 -14.95 -21.43
N ARG A 787 14.18 -15.72 -21.66
CA ARG A 787 13.78 -16.16 -23.00
C ARG A 787 12.39 -15.60 -23.30
N HIS A 788 12.09 -15.41 -24.58
CA HIS A 788 10.72 -15.19 -25.03
C HIS A 788 10.38 -16.13 -26.19
N THR A 789 9.10 -16.43 -26.35
CA THR A 789 8.61 -17.32 -27.41
C THR A 789 7.35 -16.77 -28.07
N ALA A 790 7.20 -17.05 -29.37
CA ALA A 790 5.95 -16.82 -30.10
C ALA A 790 5.09 -18.10 -30.20
N GLY A 791 5.51 -19.17 -29.54
CA GLY A 791 4.93 -20.50 -29.69
C GLY A 791 4.36 -21.08 -28.39
N THR A 792 4.94 -22.18 -27.94
CA THR A 792 4.46 -22.93 -26.78
C THR A 792 5.63 -23.36 -25.94
N SER A 793 5.48 -23.23 -24.64
CA SER A 793 6.42 -23.71 -23.63
C SER A 793 5.76 -24.81 -22.80
N GLU A 794 6.48 -25.90 -22.59
CA GLU A 794 6.03 -27.00 -21.75
C GLU A 794 7.07 -27.33 -20.68
N PHE A 795 6.63 -27.58 -19.46
CA PHE A 795 7.47 -27.93 -18.34
C PHE A 795 6.69 -28.72 -17.29
N THR A 796 7.40 -29.44 -16.43
CA THR A 796 6.83 -30.21 -15.33
C THR A 796 7.16 -29.51 -14.03
N LEU A 797 6.17 -29.32 -13.14
CA LEU A 797 6.38 -28.75 -11.81
C LEU A 797 5.93 -29.76 -10.73
N ALA A 798 6.74 -29.91 -9.69
CA ALA A 798 6.43 -30.67 -8.50
C ALA A 798 5.39 -29.95 -7.63
N LEU A 799 4.46 -30.73 -7.10
CA LEU A 799 3.36 -30.26 -6.26
C LEU A 799 3.29 -31.06 -4.97
N SER A 800 2.61 -30.51 -3.98
CA SER A 800 2.18 -31.30 -2.83
C SER A 800 0.90 -32.08 -3.18
N PRO A 801 0.82 -33.40 -2.98
CA PRO A 801 -0.39 -34.19 -3.31
C PRO A 801 -1.65 -33.78 -2.55
N ASP A 802 -1.50 -33.15 -1.37
CA ASP A 802 -2.60 -32.64 -0.53
C ASP A 802 -3.04 -31.21 -0.92
N ASN A 803 -2.54 -30.66 -2.04
CA ASN A 803 -2.92 -29.34 -2.51
C ASN A 803 -4.44 -29.19 -2.72
N LEU A 804 -4.94 -28.00 -2.44
CA LEU A 804 -6.30 -27.55 -2.70
C LEU A 804 -6.42 -26.79 -4.02
N GLY A 805 -5.37 -26.81 -4.83
CA GLY A 805 -5.16 -25.99 -6.02
C GLY A 805 -3.76 -25.40 -6.05
N VAL A 806 -3.38 -24.80 -7.17
CA VAL A 806 -2.05 -24.25 -7.40
C VAL A 806 -2.14 -22.80 -7.87
N LEU A 807 -1.33 -21.93 -7.29
CA LEU A 807 -0.98 -20.63 -7.84
C LEU A 807 0.35 -20.79 -8.58
N LEU A 808 0.33 -20.53 -9.88
CA LEU A 808 1.51 -20.46 -10.72
C LEU A 808 1.92 -19.00 -10.85
N ARG A 809 3.12 -18.64 -10.41
CA ARG A 809 3.68 -17.30 -10.60
C ARG A 809 4.73 -17.33 -11.70
N ARG A 810 4.74 -16.31 -12.55
CA ARG A 810 5.76 -16.09 -13.58
C ARG A 810 6.42 -14.75 -13.38
N THR A 811 7.74 -14.74 -13.30
CA THR A 811 8.54 -13.52 -13.50
C THR A 811 8.75 -13.33 -15.00
N LEU A 812 8.46 -12.14 -15.51
CA LEU A 812 8.43 -11.83 -16.94
C LEU A 812 9.09 -10.48 -17.26
N ASP A 813 9.44 -10.32 -18.53
CA ASP A 813 9.80 -9.03 -19.13
C ASP A 813 8.55 -8.35 -19.69
N TYR A 814 8.15 -7.26 -19.06
CA TYR A 814 6.96 -6.49 -19.37
C TYR A 814 7.14 -5.50 -20.53
N ALA A 815 8.28 -5.55 -21.24
CA ALA A 815 8.45 -4.85 -22.52
C ALA A 815 7.56 -5.40 -23.64
N PHE A 816 7.19 -6.68 -23.58
CA PHE A 816 6.22 -7.27 -24.49
C PHE A 816 4.80 -6.97 -23.99
N PRO A 817 3.94 -6.29 -24.78
CA PRO A 817 2.62 -5.90 -24.31
C PRO A 817 1.61 -7.03 -24.39
N ASN A 818 0.56 -6.90 -23.58
CA ASN A 818 -0.67 -7.69 -23.64
C ASN A 818 -0.38 -9.20 -23.67
N GLN A 819 0.53 -9.66 -22.81
CA GLN A 819 0.97 -11.05 -22.81
C GLN A 819 -0.18 -11.97 -22.41
N ARG A 820 -0.56 -12.84 -23.33
CA ARG A 820 -1.71 -13.72 -23.19
C ARG A 820 -1.37 -15.14 -23.64
N ALA A 821 -1.75 -16.13 -22.85
CA ALA A 821 -1.56 -17.53 -23.20
C ALA A 821 -2.73 -18.41 -22.74
N GLU A 822 -3.03 -19.45 -23.50
CA GLU A 822 -3.87 -20.55 -23.02
C GLU A 822 -3.02 -21.53 -22.21
N VAL A 823 -3.47 -21.85 -21.00
CA VAL A 823 -2.77 -22.77 -20.10
C VAL A 823 -3.48 -24.12 -20.10
N TYR A 824 -2.71 -25.18 -20.31
CA TYR A 824 -3.16 -26.56 -20.27
C TYR A 824 -2.34 -27.35 -19.26
N VAL A 825 -2.98 -28.32 -18.61
CA VAL A 825 -2.37 -29.17 -17.58
C VAL A 825 -2.62 -30.63 -17.90
N ALA A 826 -1.59 -31.46 -17.80
CA ALA A 826 -1.65 -32.91 -17.84
C ALA A 826 -1.10 -33.52 -16.55
N ASP A 827 -1.65 -34.68 -16.19
CA ASP A 827 -1.11 -35.50 -15.12
C ASP A 827 0.18 -36.19 -15.58
N VAL A 828 1.15 -36.34 -14.68
CA VAL A 828 2.42 -37.04 -14.91
C VAL A 828 2.66 -38.18 -13.93
N SER A 829 1.65 -38.52 -13.12
CA SER A 829 1.74 -39.64 -12.19
C SER A 829 1.95 -40.95 -12.96
N ASN A 830 2.99 -41.70 -12.55
CA ASN A 830 3.52 -42.93 -13.17
C ASN A 830 4.51 -42.76 -14.35
N GLY A 831 4.98 -41.54 -14.64
CA GLY A 831 6.05 -41.31 -15.62
C GLY A 831 5.57 -41.12 -17.07
N ASP A 832 4.28 -41.30 -17.34
CA ASP A 832 3.64 -40.97 -18.62
C ASP A 832 2.87 -39.63 -18.51
N VAL A 833 2.89 -38.83 -19.57
CA VAL A 833 2.10 -37.59 -19.65
C VAL A 833 0.69 -37.91 -20.17
N ALA A 834 -0.32 -37.67 -19.34
CA ALA A 834 -1.72 -37.84 -19.72
C ALA A 834 -2.18 -36.80 -20.77
N ALA A 835 -3.43 -36.90 -21.21
CA ALA A 835 -4.01 -35.89 -22.10
C ALA A 835 -4.11 -34.52 -21.40
N PHE A 836 -3.65 -33.48 -22.10
CA PHE A 836 -3.77 -32.09 -21.65
C PHE A 836 -5.23 -31.66 -21.53
N GLN A 837 -5.56 -31.01 -20.42
CA GLN A 837 -6.85 -30.37 -20.16
C GLN A 837 -6.65 -28.87 -20.01
N LYS A 838 -7.55 -28.06 -20.58
CA LYS A 838 -7.48 -26.60 -20.48
C LYS A 838 -7.72 -26.17 -19.04
N ALA A 839 -6.79 -25.39 -18.48
CA ALA A 839 -6.90 -24.78 -17.16
C ALA A 839 -7.55 -23.39 -17.24
N GLY A 840 -7.22 -22.60 -18.27
CA GLY A 840 -7.77 -21.26 -18.44
C GLY A 840 -6.93 -20.41 -19.39
N VAL A 841 -7.12 -19.09 -19.32
CA VAL A 841 -6.31 -18.10 -20.02
C VAL A 841 -5.54 -17.29 -18.98
N TRP A 842 -4.23 -17.19 -19.19
CA TRP A 842 -3.36 -16.30 -18.44
C TRP A 842 -3.16 -15.02 -19.26
N TYR A 843 -3.62 -13.88 -18.74
CA TYR A 843 -3.54 -12.60 -19.43
C TYR A 843 -3.05 -11.49 -18.49
N LEU A 844 -2.04 -10.76 -18.95
CA LEU A 844 -1.58 -9.50 -18.37
C LEU A 844 -1.68 -8.40 -19.43
N ALA A 845 -2.59 -7.46 -19.24
CA ALA A 845 -2.81 -6.33 -20.14
C ALA A 845 -1.73 -5.24 -19.98
N GLY A 846 -1.45 -4.51 -21.07
CA GLY A 846 -0.49 -3.40 -21.08
C GLY A 846 0.97 -3.85 -21.22
N SER A 847 1.89 -2.90 -21.04
CA SER A 847 3.34 -3.10 -20.95
C SER A 847 3.98 -2.03 -20.05
N ASN A 848 5.31 -2.01 -20.00
CA ASN A 848 6.09 -0.87 -19.51
C ASN A 848 5.90 0.42 -20.36
N THR A 849 5.14 0.34 -21.46
CA THR A 849 4.74 1.48 -22.29
C THR A 849 3.25 1.74 -22.11
N CYS A 850 2.87 3.00 -21.90
CA CYS A 850 1.48 3.44 -21.74
C CYS A 850 1.18 4.65 -22.63
N VAL A 851 -0.12 4.98 -22.74
CA VAL A 851 -0.53 6.30 -23.24
C VAL A 851 -0.75 7.22 -22.06
N TYR A 852 -0.10 8.36 -22.09
CA TYR A 852 -0.39 9.47 -21.22
C TYR A 852 -1.29 10.48 -21.93
N SER A 853 -2.33 10.93 -21.22
CA SER A 853 -3.22 11.99 -21.67
C SER A 853 -3.76 12.74 -20.47
N CYS A 854 -3.42 14.02 -20.38
CA CYS A 854 -3.93 14.92 -19.35
C CYS A 854 -4.11 16.31 -19.99
N PRO A 855 -5.13 16.51 -20.85
CA PRO A 855 -5.40 17.81 -21.45
C PRO A 855 -5.68 18.85 -20.37
N ARG A 856 -5.37 20.13 -20.63
CA ARG A 856 -5.53 21.20 -19.65
C ARG A 856 -6.99 21.48 -19.28
N GLU A 857 -7.88 21.34 -20.23
CA GLU A 857 -9.32 21.58 -20.09
C GLU A 857 -10.04 20.27 -19.78
N GLU A 858 -11.05 20.30 -18.92
CA GLU A 858 -11.83 19.12 -18.52
C GLU A 858 -12.45 18.37 -19.71
N LEU A 859 -12.94 19.12 -20.71
CA LEU A 859 -13.48 18.61 -21.96
C LEU A 859 -12.46 18.63 -23.11
N GLY A 860 -11.18 18.80 -22.79
CA GLY A 860 -10.10 18.84 -23.77
C GLY A 860 -9.95 17.51 -24.51
N ALA A 861 -9.47 17.59 -25.74
CA ALA A 861 -9.28 16.41 -26.58
C ALA A 861 -8.22 15.45 -25.98
N THR A 862 -8.49 14.15 -26.10
CA THR A 862 -7.55 13.09 -25.73
C THR A 862 -6.23 13.25 -26.48
N GLN A 863 -5.15 13.14 -25.73
CA GLN A 863 -3.78 13.22 -26.21
C GLN A 863 -3.21 11.81 -26.39
N HIS A 864 -2.26 11.68 -27.32
CA HIS A 864 -1.61 10.41 -27.66
C HIS A 864 -0.12 10.48 -27.33
N ILE A 865 0.22 10.74 -26.05
CA ILE A 865 1.60 10.86 -25.60
C ILE A 865 2.09 9.47 -25.18
N VAL A 866 3.12 8.95 -25.85
CA VAL A 866 3.69 7.65 -25.53
C VAL A 866 4.75 7.81 -24.45
N GLN A 867 4.60 7.05 -23.37
CA GLN A 867 5.60 6.97 -22.30
C GLN A 867 6.09 5.55 -22.13
N THR A 868 7.39 5.36 -21.94
CA THR A 868 7.99 4.05 -21.73
C THR A 868 8.93 4.08 -20.54
N SER A 869 8.64 3.21 -19.57
CA SER A 869 9.44 3.03 -18.37
C SER A 869 10.51 1.97 -18.56
N ASN A 870 11.64 2.10 -17.87
CA ASN A 870 12.65 1.06 -17.78
C ASN A 870 12.31 -0.03 -16.74
N ARG A 871 11.14 0.04 -16.09
CA ARG A 871 10.63 -0.98 -15.16
C ARG A 871 9.93 -2.09 -15.93
N ARG A 872 10.66 -3.15 -16.22
CA ARG A 872 10.19 -4.27 -17.04
C ARG A 872 10.02 -5.55 -16.24
N PHE A 873 10.63 -5.70 -15.07
CA PHE A 873 10.49 -6.94 -14.32
C PHE A 873 9.16 -6.96 -13.59
N ARG A 874 8.39 -8.03 -13.83
CA ARG A 874 7.09 -8.18 -13.21
C ARG A 874 6.82 -9.63 -12.82
N ASP A 875 6.25 -9.81 -11.63
CA ASP A 875 5.61 -11.05 -11.23
C ASP A 875 4.12 -11.00 -11.57
N ASP A 876 3.62 -12.03 -12.22
CA ASP A 876 2.21 -12.21 -12.54
C ASP A 876 1.73 -13.61 -12.15
N GLU A 877 0.44 -13.79 -11.88
CA GLU A 877 -0.10 -15.00 -11.24
C GLU A 877 -1.24 -15.63 -12.05
N PHE A 878 -1.31 -16.97 -12.02
CA PHE A 878 -2.37 -17.76 -12.63
C PHE A 878 -2.84 -18.89 -11.70
N LEU A 879 -4.16 -19.11 -11.62
CA LEU A 879 -4.77 -20.06 -10.70
C LEU A 879 -5.20 -21.35 -11.39
N ILE A 880 -4.74 -22.49 -10.91
CA ILE A 880 -5.07 -23.83 -11.42
C ILE A 880 -5.88 -24.60 -10.37
N GLY A 881 -7.15 -24.85 -10.68
CA GLY A 881 -8.09 -25.49 -9.75
C GLY A 881 -7.77 -26.95 -9.38
N PRO A 882 -8.23 -27.43 -8.21
CA PRO A 882 -7.92 -28.75 -7.66
C PRO A 882 -8.31 -29.91 -8.58
N ARG A 883 -9.30 -29.73 -9.47
CA ARG A 883 -9.66 -30.75 -10.48
C ARG A 883 -8.46 -31.18 -11.35
N LEU A 884 -7.48 -30.29 -11.55
CA LEU A 884 -6.30 -30.52 -12.38
C LEU A 884 -5.02 -30.79 -11.55
N THR A 885 -5.08 -30.70 -10.22
CA THR A 885 -3.86 -30.72 -9.38
C THR A 885 -3.97 -31.61 -8.15
N GLN A 886 -5.16 -31.80 -7.58
CA GLN A 886 -5.36 -32.53 -6.33
C GLN A 886 -4.95 -34.00 -6.46
N GLY A 887 -4.21 -34.51 -5.47
CA GLY A 887 -3.70 -35.88 -5.45
C GLY A 887 -2.50 -36.13 -6.38
N ARG A 888 -2.03 -35.10 -7.11
CA ARG A 888 -0.92 -35.22 -8.06
C ARG A 888 0.38 -34.71 -7.42
N PRO A 889 1.47 -35.50 -7.43
CA PRO A 889 2.78 -35.05 -6.92
C PRO A 889 3.53 -34.14 -7.91
N ALA A 890 3.08 -34.08 -9.15
CA ALA A 890 3.60 -33.17 -10.17
C ALA A 890 2.55 -32.99 -11.28
N ILE A 891 2.69 -31.94 -12.07
CA ILE A 891 1.88 -31.69 -13.26
C ILE A 891 2.76 -31.28 -14.44
N ARG A 892 2.36 -31.65 -15.66
CA ARG A 892 2.90 -31.09 -16.89
C ARG A 892 2.06 -29.87 -17.27
N VAL A 893 2.69 -28.72 -17.37
CA VAL A 893 2.09 -27.47 -17.81
C VAL A 893 2.47 -27.22 -19.27
N ARG A 894 1.49 -26.79 -20.06
CA ARG A 894 1.69 -26.26 -21.41
C ARG A 894 1.12 -24.86 -21.46
N VAL A 895 1.95 -23.89 -21.83
CA VAL A 895 1.60 -22.49 -22.03
C VAL A 895 1.66 -22.21 -23.52
N THR A 896 0.52 -21.96 -24.15
CA THR A 896 0.42 -21.67 -25.58
C THR A 896 0.14 -20.18 -25.77
N PHE A 897 1.13 -19.45 -26.30
CA PHE A 897 1.01 -18.02 -26.54
C PHE A 897 -0.12 -17.72 -27.55
N THR A 898 -0.97 -16.77 -27.20
CA THR A 898 -2.07 -16.29 -28.05
C THR A 898 -1.98 -14.78 -28.15
N PRO A 899 -1.32 -14.22 -29.19
CA PRO A 899 -1.02 -12.80 -29.25
C PRO A 899 -2.28 -11.93 -29.30
N VAL A 900 -2.26 -10.83 -28.54
CA VAL A 900 -3.30 -9.78 -28.58
C VAL A 900 -2.79 -8.65 -29.47
N GLN A 901 -3.32 -8.58 -30.69
CA GLN A 901 -2.93 -7.60 -31.71
C GLN A 901 -3.60 -6.24 -31.47
N ARG A 902 -3.32 -5.65 -30.31
CA ARG A 902 -3.88 -4.35 -29.90
C ARG A 902 -2.77 -3.28 -29.95
N PRO A 903 -2.91 -2.22 -30.77
CA PRO A 903 -2.00 -1.09 -30.72
C PRO A 903 -2.25 -0.27 -29.45
N LEU A 904 -1.28 0.59 -29.11
CA LEU A 904 -1.39 1.46 -27.94
C LEU A 904 -2.51 2.51 -28.10
N PHE A 905 -2.71 3.00 -29.33
CA PHE A 905 -3.87 3.78 -29.78
C PHE A 905 -4.04 3.61 -31.30
N PRO A 906 -5.20 3.98 -31.91
CA PRO A 906 -5.42 3.80 -33.34
C PRO A 906 -4.31 4.40 -34.21
N GLY A 907 -3.72 3.58 -35.07
CA GLY A 907 -2.61 3.98 -35.96
C GLY A 907 -1.21 3.87 -35.36
N HIS A 908 -1.07 3.65 -34.05
CA HIS A 908 0.24 3.36 -33.44
C HIS A 908 0.75 1.97 -33.86
N PRO A 909 2.05 1.81 -34.18
CA PRO A 909 2.62 0.50 -34.46
C PRO A 909 2.46 -0.49 -33.30
N ILE A 910 2.17 -1.75 -33.62
CA ILE A 910 2.18 -2.84 -32.65
C ILE A 910 3.66 -3.28 -32.49
N PRO A 911 4.23 -3.22 -31.27
CA PRO A 911 5.60 -3.70 -31.04
C PRO A 911 5.65 -5.24 -31.16
N GLN A 912 6.84 -5.82 -30.96
CA GLN A 912 6.95 -7.27 -30.93
C GLN A 912 6.04 -7.85 -29.84
N LEU A 913 5.25 -8.86 -30.21
CA LEU A 913 4.42 -9.61 -29.27
C LEU A 913 5.10 -10.95 -29.00
N ALA A 914 5.31 -11.27 -27.72
CA ALA A 914 5.85 -12.55 -27.30
C ALA A 914 5.37 -12.88 -25.89
N TRP A 915 5.52 -14.16 -25.52
CA TRP A 915 5.43 -14.62 -24.16
C TRP A 915 6.84 -14.64 -23.56
N SER A 916 7.14 -13.76 -22.59
CA SER A 916 8.44 -13.74 -21.92
C SER A 916 8.46 -14.65 -20.69
N GLU A 917 9.59 -15.28 -20.44
CA GLU A 917 9.78 -16.33 -19.46
C GLU A 917 11.16 -16.19 -18.80
N ILE A 918 11.17 -15.71 -17.55
CA ILE A 918 12.39 -15.63 -16.73
C ILE A 918 12.36 -16.77 -15.69
N ARG A 919 11.26 -16.87 -14.94
CA ARG A 919 11.08 -17.89 -13.90
C ARG A 919 9.62 -18.27 -13.76
N TYR A 920 9.36 -19.53 -13.44
CA TYR A 920 8.08 -20.03 -12.96
C TYR A 920 8.20 -20.57 -11.54
N ALA A 921 7.19 -20.34 -10.71
CA ALA A 921 7.09 -20.89 -9.36
C ALA A 921 5.70 -21.48 -9.12
N ALA A 922 5.65 -22.73 -8.64
CA ALA A 922 4.41 -23.39 -8.22
C ALA A 922 4.22 -23.25 -6.71
N TYR A 923 3.11 -22.63 -6.33
CA TYR A 923 2.66 -22.56 -4.95
C TYR A 923 1.39 -23.40 -4.77
N CYS A 924 1.40 -24.35 -3.84
CA CYS A 924 0.23 -25.14 -3.50
C CYS A 924 -0.58 -24.44 -2.40
N PHE A 925 -1.88 -24.25 -2.63
CA PHE A 925 -2.81 -23.91 -1.56
C PHE A 925 -2.97 -25.12 -0.64
N VAL A 926 -2.87 -24.92 0.66
CA VAL A 926 -3.00 -25.97 1.67
C VAL A 926 -3.87 -25.49 2.83
N MET A 927 -4.45 -26.42 3.59
CA MET A 927 -5.04 -26.03 4.87
C MET A 927 -3.91 -25.65 5.83
N PRO A 928 -3.94 -24.46 6.45
CA PRO A 928 -2.98 -24.12 7.48
C PRO A 928 -3.13 -25.09 8.67
N LYS A 929 -2.05 -25.29 9.41
CA LYS A 929 -2.09 -26.09 10.63
C LYS A 929 -2.86 -25.32 11.71
N PRO A 930 -3.61 -26.02 12.59
CA PRO A 930 -4.19 -25.35 13.75
C PRO A 930 -3.07 -24.82 14.67
N PRO A 931 -3.33 -23.74 15.42
CA PRO A 931 -2.39 -23.28 16.45
C PRO A 931 -2.05 -24.45 17.38
N THR A 932 -0.76 -24.75 17.57
CA THR A 932 -0.34 -25.86 18.43
C THR A 932 -0.10 -25.42 19.87
N ASP A 933 -0.25 -26.34 20.82
CA ASP A 933 0.11 -26.15 22.24
C ASP A 933 1.61 -25.77 22.44
N GLN A 934 2.45 -26.09 21.45
CA GLN A 934 3.90 -25.98 21.47
C GLN A 934 4.40 -24.58 21.06
N GLU A 935 3.58 -23.80 20.34
CA GLU A 935 3.80 -22.36 20.09
C GLU A 935 3.81 -21.52 21.40
N CYS A 936 3.43 -22.11 22.54
CA CYS A 936 3.51 -21.50 23.87
C CYS A 936 4.78 -21.91 24.68
N MET A 937 5.65 -22.80 24.18
CA MET A 937 6.75 -23.37 24.99
C MET A 937 8.14 -23.33 24.33
N GLU A 938 8.27 -23.11 23.02
CA GLU A 938 9.56 -23.32 22.30
C GLU A 938 10.50 -22.11 22.15
N HIS A 939 10.29 -21.01 22.87
CA HIS A 939 11.26 -19.90 22.94
C HIS A 939 11.91 -19.68 24.32
N GLN A 940 11.86 -20.68 25.21
CA GLN A 940 12.68 -20.73 26.44
C GLN A 940 13.98 -21.55 26.32
N LYS A 941 14.68 -21.47 25.18
CA LYS A 941 16.07 -21.99 25.08
C LYS A 941 17.04 -20.99 24.50
#